data_AF-A0A8H7KW82-F1
#
_entry.id   AF-A0A8H7KW82-F1
#
_cell.length_a   1.000
_cell.length_b   1.000
_cell.length_c   1.000
_cell.angle_alpha   90.00
_cell.angle_beta   90.00
_cell.angle_gamma   90.00
#
_symmetry.space_group_name_H-M   'P 1'
#
loop_
_entity.id
_entity.type
_entity.pdbx_description
1 polymer ?
#
loop_
_entity_poly.entity_id
_entity_poly.type
_entity_poly.pdbx_seq_one_letter_code
_entity_poly.pdbx_strand_id
1 'polypeptide(L)'
;MGRSGHSESFRVWIGPRGSLVPIKEDHGLFGSVDVDSSLQLSFPLQDVGRRVQRISIKSRRLPRDMNHSSRAAGANPPHPPTQAIVDGLRWVSPVSLTLDRISPVAMRFKGSQHRLAGVTEEGVWRGLNWTAKADWFDLRVHWRGYLGVDVLKGQQDWRDSDELIVRVGEGYKLKASVAKFRGARINQLREHLEALEIVLYLNLEGIPYPAFVDTSPLLFLQANKRAVCKAMALSRLYYLDMIAFYRWVREAMDEELIYRGFDADYPPQEEWIRWMKLPTVGYLIDLHGDWRTHNLPMWKEHRVPVHYIWNEDVEANERIPQAPGRDEMMNGWVADAWMQLRSPIRETSRKESNSGDPRTWTYAIVDFEGWQERPITAQKDIDLFTRIFAYDDKPEGYEPHRTFYRWRPTAGEATDVLLLSQPEPHRQTDRFLRETYKFRYAYPQDKEESDHRSLLSRLSAPSGPSGHTGPAGTIGREGSMRGRQDRAPSNPIQNRPRSERSASPRVGLTEGRRPRSLALEVWREGHRQATDASSSTGSGRAGDSRESSVSRRDQYLPAEIGNNAVRSLIPGDEDIYPHDFSEVRGWNKKFLHEVIITFPVPEAQWRIRAWLLREPELPATQLLNRALSRFIPFRLEMPEAALPKFTRVQEEYSGWDVAAALYYEPGYRDPELCYTPSAATQASEFRSSVLAILHKPNATAFLFEGGLLARIAFQYGGMQLVQRAMAGLSAAVTLHRDGATSIECSTRRESVSAYEKTRLLGVFKPAEGKTVAHSMFPPLTIFRDYFHAYDGIWTTECEDWFMKQVEHIAQGEILAQTEGEWKKSLRKYRRNARIGLATLTEARAAIMDEQGPSWEGARLMNVRNLDQMGNLYVD
;
A
#
# COMPACT_ATOMS: atom_id res chain seq x y z
N MET A 1 -14.90 25.46 -63.60
CA MET A 1 -14.99 26.86 -63.12
C MET A 1 -15.65 26.80 -61.74
N GLY A 2 -15.25 27.51 -60.69
CA GLY A 2 -14.08 28.40 -60.46
C GLY A 2 -13.38 28.07 -59.12
N ARG A 3 -12.46 28.92 -58.64
CA ARG A 3 -11.61 28.66 -57.44
C ARG A 3 -11.98 29.53 -56.23
N SER A 4 -11.37 29.17 -55.08
CA SER A 4 -11.22 29.85 -53.77
C SER A 4 -12.33 29.64 -52.74
N GLY A 5 -12.06 29.45 -51.44
CA GLY A 5 -10.81 29.07 -50.77
C GLY A 5 -10.06 30.18 -50.03
N HIS A 6 -10.14 30.16 -48.69
CA HIS A 6 -9.08 30.58 -47.76
C HIS A 6 -9.27 29.91 -46.40
N SER A 7 -8.16 29.71 -45.68
CA SER A 7 -8.11 29.30 -44.28
C SER A 7 -7.94 30.52 -43.39
N GLU A 8 -8.50 30.53 -42.18
CA GLU A 8 -8.09 31.49 -41.14
C GLU A 8 -7.97 30.84 -39.76
N SER A 9 -7.14 31.45 -38.90
CA SER A 9 -6.64 30.81 -37.68
C SER A 9 -7.16 31.50 -36.41
N PHE A 10 -7.55 30.69 -35.42
CA PHE A 10 -7.95 31.21 -34.11
C PHE A 10 -6.74 31.77 -33.36
N ARG A 11 -6.69 33.10 -33.20
CA ARG A 11 -5.90 33.78 -32.17
C ARG A 11 -6.81 34.22 -31.05
N VAL A 12 -6.59 33.71 -29.84
CA VAL A 12 -7.26 34.22 -28.63
C VAL A 12 -6.69 35.59 -28.27
N TRP A 13 -7.56 36.60 -28.13
CA TRP A 13 -7.25 37.89 -27.52
C TRP A 13 -7.89 37.96 -26.13
N ILE A 14 -7.22 38.64 -25.18
CA ILE A 14 -7.64 38.68 -23.77
C ILE A 14 -8.12 40.07 -23.36
N GLY A 15 -9.31 40.10 -22.73
CA GLY A 15 -9.79 41.17 -21.86
C GLY A 15 -10.89 42.08 -22.46
N PRO A 16 -11.42 43.05 -21.68
CA PRO A 16 -11.16 43.29 -20.26
C PRO A 16 -12.43 43.47 -19.38
N ARG A 17 -12.24 43.36 -18.05
CA ARG A 17 -13.03 43.97 -16.94
C ARG A 17 -14.51 44.33 -17.18
N GLY A 18 -15.43 43.51 -16.67
CA GLY A 18 -16.80 43.93 -16.35
C GLY A 18 -16.94 44.43 -14.90
N SER A 19 -17.75 45.46 -14.67
CA SER A 19 -18.03 46.04 -13.35
C SER A 19 -19.22 45.37 -12.65
N LEU A 20 -19.16 45.24 -11.33
CA LEU A 20 -20.29 44.77 -10.52
C LEU A 20 -21.34 45.87 -10.32
N VAL A 21 -22.61 45.54 -10.56
CA VAL A 21 -23.77 46.35 -10.20
C VAL A 21 -24.32 45.84 -8.87
N PRO A 22 -24.60 46.70 -7.87
CA PRO A 22 -25.19 46.26 -6.61
C PRO A 22 -26.70 46.00 -6.77
N ILE A 23 -27.15 44.83 -6.35
CA ILE A 23 -28.58 44.55 -6.14
C ILE A 23 -28.97 45.10 -4.77
N LYS A 24 -30.08 45.84 -4.72
CA LYS A 24 -30.79 46.16 -3.46
C LYS A 24 -31.73 45.01 -3.12
N GLU A 25 -31.75 44.59 -1.86
CA GLU A 25 -32.94 44.05 -1.21
C GLU A 25 -33.09 44.69 0.17
N ASP A 26 -34.32 44.73 0.68
CA ASP A 26 -34.76 45.69 1.70
C ASP A 26 -34.81 45.14 3.15
N HIS A 27 -35.05 46.08 4.08
CA HIS A 27 -35.06 45.94 5.53
C HIS A 27 -35.83 44.74 6.13
N GLY A 28 -35.26 44.17 7.21
CA GLY A 28 -35.91 43.13 8.02
C GLY A 28 -35.42 43.06 9.48
N LEU A 29 -35.82 44.05 10.30
CA LEU A 29 -35.94 44.04 11.78
C LEU A 29 -35.10 43.03 12.62
N PHE A 30 -34.23 43.53 13.53
CA PHE A 30 -34.34 43.24 14.98
C PHE A 30 -33.33 44.03 15.85
N GLY A 31 -33.80 44.52 17.00
CA GLY A 31 -33.05 44.74 18.26
C GLY A 31 -31.68 45.45 18.23
N SER A 32 -31.67 46.78 18.43
CA SER A 32 -30.51 47.44 19.04
C SER A 32 -30.50 47.23 20.56
N VAL A 33 -29.33 46.98 21.13
CA VAL A 33 -29.05 47.11 22.57
C VAL A 33 -27.67 47.76 22.71
N ASP A 34 -27.63 48.99 23.20
CA ASP A 34 -26.38 49.68 23.51
C ASP A 34 -25.66 49.01 24.69
N VAL A 35 -24.35 48.80 24.55
CA VAL A 35 -23.45 48.52 25.68
C VAL A 35 -22.24 49.45 25.57
N ASP A 36 -22.28 50.53 26.34
CA ASP A 36 -21.17 51.47 26.50
C ASP A 36 -19.93 50.72 27.01
N SER A 37 -18.76 51.07 26.47
CA SER A 37 -17.48 50.46 26.84
C SER A 37 -16.32 51.46 26.76
N SER A 38 -16.58 52.69 27.19
CA SER A 38 -15.50 53.60 27.59
C SER A 38 -14.94 53.21 28.97
N LEU A 39 -13.67 52.78 29.04
CA LEU A 39 -12.82 52.88 30.23
C LEU A 39 -11.35 52.55 29.92
N GLN A 40 -10.50 53.58 29.93
CA GLN A 40 -9.05 53.40 30.07
C GLN A 40 -8.71 53.27 31.57
N LEU A 41 -7.99 52.22 31.95
CA LEU A 41 -7.23 52.19 33.21
C LEU A 41 -5.87 51.52 32.99
N SER A 42 -4.89 51.90 33.80
CA SER A 42 -3.46 51.64 33.57
C SER A 42 -2.71 51.36 34.88
N PHE A 43 -1.50 50.79 34.74
CA PHE A 43 -0.54 50.45 35.80
C PHE A 43 -0.94 49.30 36.76
N PRO A 44 0.03 48.70 37.50
CA PRO A 44 1.48 48.63 37.28
C PRO A 44 2.01 47.19 37.15
N LEU A 45 3.18 47.02 36.52
CA LEU A 45 3.97 45.78 36.64
C LEU A 45 4.75 45.79 37.96
N GLN A 46 4.61 44.72 38.77
CA GLN A 46 5.53 44.46 39.88
C GLN A 46 6.67 43.53 39.45
N ASP A 47 7.87 43.80 39.95
CA ASP A 47 9.11 43.11 39.63
C ASP A 47 9.39 41.98 40.65
N VAL A 48 9.61 40.76 40.17
CA VAL A 48 9.97 39.59 40.99
C VAL A 48 11.10 38.82 40.31
N GLY A 49 12.33 39.30 40.50
CA GLY A 49 13.52 38.68 39.92
C GLY A 49 13.80 37.28 40.46
N ARG A 50 14.14 36.34 39.56
CA ARG A 50 14.84 35.08 39.90
C ARG A 50 16.17 34.99 39.14
N ARG A 51 17.23 34.66 39.87
CA ARG A 51 18.58 34.47 39.33
C ARG A 51 18.63 33.25 38.41
N VAL A 52 19.21 33.42 37.22
CA VAL A 52 19.71 32.32 36.38
C VAL A 52 21.16 32.62 36.04
N GLN A 53 22.04 31.64 36.21
CA GLN A 53 23.47 31.81 35.90
C GLN A 53 23.68 31.93 34.38
N ARG A 54 24.33 33.01 33.94
CA ARG A 54 24.74 33.17 32.54
C ARG A 54 26.05 32.41 32.29
N ILE A 55 25.98 31.36 31.46
CA ILE A 55 27.16 30.88 30.73
C ILE A 55 27.52 31.94 29.69
N SER A 56 28.79 32.33 29.61
CA SER A 56 29.26 33.41 28.74
C SER A 56 29.77 32.85 27.41
N ILE A 57 29.12 33.22 26.30
CA ILE A 57 29.59 32.95 24.93
C ILE A 57 29.74 34.30 24.22
N LYS A 58 30.96 34.61 23.75
CA LYS A 58 31.30 35.90 23.13
C LYS A 58 30.81 35.97 21.67
N SER A 59 29.69 36.65 21.43
CA SER A 59 29.24 36.97 20.07
C SER A 59 30.04 38.14 19.46
N ARG A 60 30.80 37.89 18.38
CA ARG A 60 31.28 38.98 17.50
C ARG A 60 30.12 39.46 16.61
N ARG A 61 30.01 40.78 16.41
CA ARG A 61 29.15 41.39 15.38
C ARG A 61 29.95 41.56 14.09
N LEU A 62 29.30 41.32 12.95
CA LEU A 62 29.68 41.81 11.62
C LEU A 62 28.38 42.29 10.91
N PRO A 63 28.47 43.14 9.87
CA PRO A 63 27.37 44.03 9.47
C PRO A 63 26.36 43.41 8.49
N ARG A 64 25.26 44.14 8.27
CA ARG A 64 24.41 44.02 7.06
C ARG A 64 25.24 44.53 5.86
N ASP A 65 25.14 44.00 4.65
CA ASP A 65 23.99 44.03 3.74
C ASP A 65 24.06 42.89 2.70
N MET A 66 22.96 42.58 2.01
CA MET A 66 22.93 41.67 0.87
C MET A 66 21.89 42.11 -0.18
N ASN A 67 22.36 42.29 -1.43
CA ASN A 67 21.50 42.19 -2.62
C ASN A 67 21.59 40.76 -3.17
N HIS A 68 20.49 40.26 -3.77
CA HIS A 68 20.43 38.89 -4.26
C HIS A 68 21.11 38.72 -5.63
N SER A 69 22.05 37.77 -5.70
CA SER A 69 22.40 37.05 -6.93
C SER A 69 22.91 35.65 -6.55
N SER A 70 22.54 34.63 -7.33
CA SER A 70 22.83 33.23 -7.02
C SER A 70 24.30 32.89 -7.27
N ARG A 71 25.04 32.60 -6.20
CA ARG A 71 26.42 32.10 -6.28
C ARG A 71 26.55 30.87 -5.37
N ALA A 72 27.24 29.84 -5.83
CA ALA A 72 27.52 28.65 -5.04
C ALA A 72 28.16 29.07 -3.70
N ALA A 73 27.51 28.74 -2.59
CA ALA A 73 27.99 29.11 -1.28
C ALA A 73 29.31 28.39 -1.00
N GLY A 74 30.37 29.14 -0.68
CA GLY A 74 31.64 28.56 -0.28
C GLY A 74 31.42 27.61 0.89
N ALA A 75 31.78 26.34 0.71
CA ALA A 75 31.58 25.34 1.74
C ALA A 75 32.41 25.70 2.98
N ASN A 76 31.72 26.04 4.08
CA ASN A 76 32.36 26.07 5.39
C ASN A 76 33.04 24.71 5.60
N PRO A 77 34.26 24.67 6.17
CA PRO A 77 34.96 23.40 6.41
C PRO A 77 34.05 22.46 7.20
N PRO A 78 33.96 21.17 6.82
CA PRO A 78 33.05 20.23 7.46
C PRO A 78 33.36 20.20 8.95
N HIS A 79 32.42 20.68 9.76
CA HIS A 79 32.60 20.72 11.20
C HIS A 79 32.85 19.29 11.71
N PRO A 80 33.78 19.10 12.67
CA PRO A 80 34.07 17.77 13.18
C PRO A 80 32.79 17.13 13.74
N PRO A 81 32.49 15.86 13.38
CA PRO A 81 31.34 15.15 13.92
C PRO A 81 31.40 15.08 15.44
N THR A 82 30.25 15.28 16.08
CA THR A 82 30.16 15.47 17.54
C THR A 82 29.68 14.20 18.22
N GLN A 83 30.23 13.92 19.41
CA GLN A 83 29.81 12.82 20.28
C GLN A 83 29.34 13.32 21.66
N ALA A 84 28.39 12.63 22.28
CA ALA A 84 27.97 12.86 23.67
C ALA A 84 27.48 11.55 24.32
N ILE A 85 27.51 11.48 25.65
CA ILE A 85 26.90 10.38 26.41
C ILE A 85 25.47 10.79 26.78
N VAL A 86 24.46 10.00 26.40
CA VAL A 86 23.03 10.27 26.64
C VAL A 86 22.30 8.96 26.99
N ASP A 87 21.53 8.97 28.10
CA ASP A 87 20.93 7.77 28.74
C ASP A 87 21.95 6.62 28.91
N GLY A 88 23.21 6.96 29.22
CA GLY A 88 24.33 6.03 29.40
C GLY A 88 25.07 5.61 28.11
N LEU A 89 24.53 5.89 26.93
CA LEU A 89 25.09 5.44 25.65
C LEU A 89 25.90 6.53 24.93
N ARG A 90 26.95 6.15 24.22
CA ARG A 90 27.75 7.05 23.37
C ARG A 90 27.02 7.31 22.05
N TRP A 91 26.43 8.50 21.90
CA TRP A 91 25.80 8.94 20.65
C TRP A 91 26.79 9.71 19.80
N VAL A 92 26.74 9.50 18.48
CA VAL A 92 27.53 10.20 17.46
C VAL A 92 26.60 10.87 16.46
N SER A 93 26.97 12.08 16.03
CA SER A 93 26.29 12.84 14.97
C SER A 93 27.29 13.24 13.88
N PRO A 94 27.14 12.76 12.63
CA PRO A 94 27.99 13.15 11.50
C PRO A 94 27.94 14.66 11.20
N VAL A 95 26.80 15.28 11.51
CA VAL A 95 26.59 16.73 11.42
C VAL A 95 26.72 17.31 12.82
N SER A 96 27.70 18.19 13.04
CA SER A 96 27.90 18.84 14.33
C SER A 96 26.70 19.74 14.73
N LEU A 97 26.71 20.29 15.95
CA LEU A 97 25.73 21.29 16.43
C LEU A 97 24.26 20.80 16.42
N THR A 98 24.04 19.49 16.59
CA THR A 98 22.69 18.89 16.59
C THR A 98 22.44 17.85 17.69
N LEU A 99 23.45 17.49 18.51
CA LEU A 99 23.27 16.56 19.64
C LEU A 99 22.29 17.08 20.71
N ASP A 100 22.09 18.39 20.79
CA ASP A 100 21.07 19.03 21.61
C ASP A 100 19.64 18.63 21.21
N ARG A 101 19.45 18.04 20.02
CA ARG A 101 18.17 17.50 19.51
C ARG A 101 17.90 16.06 19.94
N ILE A 102 18.89 15.37 20.51
CA ILE A 102 18.68 14.12 21.22
C ILE A 102 17.94 14.43 22.53
N SER A 103 17.01 13.55 22.93
CA SER A 103 16.39 13.64 24.25
C SER A 103 17.35 13.09 25.31
N PRO A 104 17.49 13.70 26.50
CA PRO A 104 18.29 13.14 27.61
C PRO A 104 17.91 11.71 28.02
N VAL A 105 16.72 11.26 27.59
CA VAL A 105 16.08 9.97 27.85
C VAL A 105 15.66 9.29 26.54
N ALA A 106 16.45 9.43 25.47
CA ALA A 106 16.11 8.97 24.12
C ALA A 106 15.86 7.45 23.99
N MET A 107 16.34 6.63 24.93
CA MET A 107 16.11 5.19 24.97
C MET A 107 14.76 4.82 25.61
N ARG A 108 14.38 5.48 26.71
CA ARG A 108 13.12 5.15 27.43
C ARG A 108 11.86 5.70 26.73
N PHE A 109 12.03 6.59 25.76
CA PHE A 109 10.94 7.30 25.10
C PHE A 109 10.86 6.89 23.62
N LYS A 110 9.63 6.90 23.07
CA LYS A 110 9.28 6.62 21.66
C LYS A 110 9.13 5.15 21.22
N GLY A 111 9.01 4.21 22.16
CA GLY A 111 8.22 3.00 21.88
C GLY A 111 6.82 3.39 21.37
N SER A 112 6.24 2.63 20.42
CA SER A 112 5.00 3.03 19.72
C SER A 112 3.84 3.33 20.67
N GLN A 113 3.66 2.51 21.71
CA GLN A 113 2.67 2.71 22.77
C GLN A 113 2.90 3.99 23.60
N HIS A 114 4.13 4.48 23.69
CA HIS A 114 4.48 5.73 24.37
C HIS A 114 4.39 6.97 23.47
N ARG A 115 4.08 6.82 22.17
CA ARG A 115 3.79 7.97 21.27
C ARG A 115 2.51 8.70 21.70
N LEU A 116 1.60 8.02 22.41
CA LEU A 116 0.41 8.56 23.06
C LEU A 116 0.37 8.17 24.55
N ALA A 117 1.47 8.40 25.30
CA ALA A 117 1.67 7.98 26.71
C ALA A 117 0.74 8.62 27.76
N GLY A 118 -0.43 9.11 27.34
CA GLY A 118 -1.47 9.66 28.19
C GLY A 118 -1.59 11.18 28.14
N VAL A 119 -2.68 11.64 28.75
CA VAL A 119 -2.92 13.04 29.08
C VAL A 119 -2.60 13.18 30.57
N THR A 120 -2.04 14.31 30.99
CA THR A 120 -1.96 14.67 32.39
C THR A 120 -3.37 14.88 32.96
N GLU A 121 -3.49 15.02 34.28
CA GLU A 121 -4.79 15.29 34.92
C GLU A 121 -5.33 16.68 34.53
N GLU A 122 -4.42 17.62 34.22
CA GLU A 122 -4.68 18.98 33.72
C GLU A 122 -4.88 19.05 32.19
N GLY A 123 -5.16 17.95 31.50
CA GLY A 123 -5.51 17.97 30.08
C GLY A 123 -4.34 18.09 29.08
N VAL A 124 -3.10 18.21 29.56
CA VAL A 124 -1.89 18.38 28.72
C VAL A 124 -1.38 17.01 28.25
N TRP A 125 -1.04 16.84 26.98
CA TRP A 125 -0.50 15.56 26.49
C TRP A 125 0.92 15.28 27.00
N ARG A 126 1.14 14.09 27.59
CA ARG A 126 2.46 13.58 27.98
C ARG A 126 3.22 13.03 26.78
N GLY A 127 3.45 13.87 25.78
CA GLY A 127 4.26 13.59 24.59
C GLY A 127 5.41 14.59 24.45
N LEU A 128 6.50 14.19 23.80
CA LEU A 128 7.49 15.16 23.32
C LEU A 128 6.83 16.10 22.32
N ASN A 129 7.29 17.36 22.26
CA ASN A 129 7.03 18.18 21.09
C ASN A 129 7.86 17.64 19.92
N TRP A 130 7.23 16.93 18.97
CA TRP A 130 7.95 16.29 17.86
C TRP A 130 8.67 17.31 16.97
N THR A 131 8.21 18.57 16.92
CA THR A 131 8.89 19.66 16.19
C THR A 131 10.18 20.16 16.85
N ALA A 132 10.75 19.45 17.84
CA ALA A 132 11.89 19.94 18.62
C ALA A 132 12.99 18.90 18.91
N LYS A 133 12.78 17.61 18.59
CA LYS A 133 13.73 16.51 18.88
C LYS A 133 13.66 15.45 17.78
N ALA A 134 14.81 14.89 17.40
CA ALA A 134 14.93 13.86 16.37
C ALA A 134 14.03 12.64 16.65
N ASP A 135 13.52 11.98 15.60
CA ASP A 135 12.65 10.79 15.71
C ASP A 135 13.35 9.50 15.33
N TRP A 136 12.97 8.38 15.96
CA TRP A 136 13.50 7.08 15.56
C TRP A 136 13.04 6.76 14.14
N PHE A 137 14.00 6.35 13.29
CA PHE A 137 13.67 5.86 11.95
C PHE A 137 12.78 4.61 12.05
N ASP A 138 11.68 4.64 11.30
CA ASP A 138 10.62 3.63 11.27
C ASP A 138 10.02 3.70 9.88
N LEU A 139 10.17 2.65 9.07
CA LEU A 139 9.83 2.62 7.63
C LEU A 139 8.43 3.18 7.32
N ARG A 140 7.48 2.90 8.22
CA ARG A 140 6.07 3.26 8.10
C ARG A 140 5.82 4.75 8.23
N VAL A 141 6.81 5.51 8.72
CA VAL A 141 6.80 6.95 8.98
C VAL A 141 8.17 7.57 8.68
N HIS A 142 8.85 7.01 7.66
CA HIS A 142 10.25 7.26 7.30
C HIS A 142 10.58 8.71 6.87
N TRP A 143 9.56 9.56 6.81
CA TRP A 143 9.64 10.99 6.50
C TRP A 143 9.84 11.88 7.73
N ARG A 144 9.57 11.39 8.95
CA ARG A 144 9.46 12.25 10.15
C ARG A 144 10.70 13.08 10.51
N GLY A 145 11.90 12.63 10.14
CA GLY A 145 13.13 13.40 10.34
C GLY A 145 13.17 14.68 9.51
N TYR A 146 12.42 14.77 8.41
CA TYR A 146 12.24 15.98 7.61
C TYR A 146 11.30 17.00 8.25
N LEU A 147 10.62 16.69 9.37
CA LEU A 147 9.77 17.65 10.05
C LEU A 147 10.55 18.92 10.41
N GLY A 148 10.00 20.09 10.09
CA GLY A 148 10.63 21.36 10.42
C GLY A 148 10.68 21.60 11.94
N VAL A 149 11.86 21.95 12.45
CA VAL A 149 12.03 22.42 13.81
C VAL A 149 11.16 23.67 14.00
N ASP A 150 10.34 23.66 15.05
CA ASP A 150 9.40 24.73 15.38
C ASP A 150 8.40 25.08 14.23
N VAL A 151 8.04 24.13 13.36
CA VAL A 151 7.24 24.43 12.15
C VAL A 151 5.88 25.12 12.38
N LEU A 152 5.19 24.84 13.49
CA LEU A 152 3.92 25.49 13.86
C LEU A 152 4.11 26.74 14.76
N LYS A 153 5.34 27.23 14.93
CA LYS A 153 5.65 28.34 15.85
C LYS A 153 5.02 29.65 15.40
N GLY A 154 4.22 30.22 16.31
CA GLY A 154 3.41 31.42 16.09
C GLY A 154 1.95 31.12 15.76
N GLN A 155 1.63 29.90 15.30
CA GLN A 155 0.25 29.51 14.98
C GLN A 155 -0.48 29.08 16.27
N GLN A 156 -1.24 29.99 16.87
CA GLN A 156 -1.85 29.78 18.19
C GLN A 156 -2.93 28.68 18.17
N ASP A 157 -3.66 28.53 17.06
CA ASP A 157 -4.72 27.54 16.87
C ASP A 157 -4.22 26.09 16.93
N TRP A 158 -2.92 25.85 16.68
CA TRP A 158 -2.26 24.54 16.87
C TRP A 158 -1.74 24.30 18.29
N ARG A 159 -1.95 25.22 19.22
CA ARG A 159 -1.70 24.94 20.65
C ARG A 159 -2.78 24.00 21.15
N ASP A 160 -2.37 22.99 21.90
CA ASP A 160 -3.30 22.10 22.59
C ASP A 160 -3.54 22.66 24.01
N SER A 161 -4.11 23.87 24.03
CA SER A 161 -4.43 24.64 25.24
C SER A 161 -5.89 24.47 25.64
N ASP A 162 -6.11 24.29 26.93
CA ASP A 162 -7.40 24.28 27.59
C ASP A 162 -8.27 25.52 27.29
N GLU A 163 -7.63 26.66 27.01
CA GLU A 163 -8.28 27.92 26.64
C GLU A 163 -9.05 27.84 25.31
N LEU A 164 -8.77 26.82 24.48
CA LEU A 164 -9.44 26.60 23.20
C LEU A 164 -10.69 25.71 23.34
N ILE A 165 -10.95 25.15 24.53
CA ILE A 165 -12.08 24.25 24.78
C ILE A 165 -13.21 25.02 25.45
N VAL A 166 -14.43 24.86 24.94
CA VAL A 166 -15.65 25.52 25.44
C VAL A 166 -16.60 24.47 26.00
N ARG A 167 -17.15 24.71 27.20
CA ARG A 167 -18.26 23.92 27.73
C ARG A 167 -19.56 24.32 27.03
N VAL A 168 -20.36 23.36 26.60
CA VAL A 168 -21.66 23.57 25.95
C VAL A 168 -22.65 22.58 26.57
N GLY A 169 -23.53 23.10 27.44
CA GLY A 169 -24.38 22.27 28.30
C GLY A 169 -23.54 21.36 29.20
N GLU A 170 -23.80 20.07 29.13
CA GLU A 170 -23.07 19.04 29.88
C GLU A 170 -21.74 18.63 29.22
N GLY A 171 -21.58 18.87 27.92
CA GLY A 171 -20.40 18.48 27.15
C GLY A 171 -19.36 19.58 26.94
N TYR A 172 -18.29 19.22 26.24
CA TYR A 172 -17.15 20.06 25.87
C TYR A 172 -16.89 19.98 24.37
N LYS A 173 -16.52 21.09 23.72
CA LYS A 173 -16.09 21.09 22.31
C LYS A 173 -14.97 22.09 22.06
N LEU A 174 -14.25 21.92 20.95
CA LEU A 174 -13.26 22.90 20.50
C LEU A 174 -13.96 24.20 20.06
N LYS A 175 -13.34 25.37 20.26
CA LYS A 175 -13.77 26.64 19.68
C LYS A 175 -13.99 26.46 18.17
N ALA A 176 -15.17 26.81 17.67
CA ALA A 176 -15.58 26.52 16.30
C ALA A 176 -14.66 27.13 15.23
N SER A 177 -14.09 28.31 15.51
CA SER A 177 -13.04 28.94 14.68
C SER A 177 -11.78 28.08 14.57
N VAL A 178 -11.27 27.58 15.70
CA VAL A 178 -10.09 26.71 15.78
C VAL A 178 -10.35 25.37 15.08
N ALA A 179 -11.53 24.77 15.30
CA ALA A 179 -11.92 23.52 14.64
C ALA A 179 -12.01 23.68 13.12
N LYS A 180 -12.65 24.76 12.63
CA LYS A 180 -12.72 25.11 11.21
C LYS A 180 -11.34 25.39 10.62
N PHE A 181 -10.47 26.11 11.34
CA PHE A 181 -9.09 26.39 10.91
C PHE A 181 -8.27 25.10 10.76
N ARG A 182 -8.24 24.24 11.80
CA ARG A 182 -7.49 22.97 11.75
C ARG A 182 -8.03 22.05 10.65
N GLY A 183 -9.35 21.91 10.52
CA GLY A 183 -9.98 21.12 9.46
C GLY A 183 -9.66 21.62 8.05
N ALA A 184 -9.77 22.93 7.81
CA ALA A 184 -9.44 23.52 6.50
C ALA A 184 -7.97 23.32 6.13
N ARG A 185 -7.03 23.49 7.07
CA ARG A 185 -5.60 23.25 6.83
C ARG A 185 -5.26 21.77 6.59
N ILE A 186 -5.93 20.86 7.29
CA ILE A 186 -5.75 19.42 7.11
C ILE A 186 -6.26 18.98 5.74
N ASN A 187 -7.47 19.39 5.35
CA ASN A 187 -8.03 19.11 4.03
C ASN A 187 -7.14 19.65 2.90
N GLN A 188 -6.79 20.93 2.97
CA GLN A 188 -5.95 21.61 1.98
C GLN A 188 -4.58 20.96 1.75
N LEU A 189 -3.94 20.43 2.81
CA LEU A 189 -2.68 19.70 2.67
C LEU A 189 -2.90 18.25 2.21
N ARG A 190 -3.98 17.59 2.66
CA ARG A 190 -4.33 16.23 2.26
C ARG A 190 -4.65 16.15 0.76
N GLU A 191 -5.46 17.06 0.23
CA GLU A 191 -5.80 17.17 -1.20
C GLU A 191 -4.54 17.28 -2.08
N HIS A 192 -3.53 18.01 -1.62
CA HIS A 192 -2.24 18.14 -2.30
C HIS A 192 -1.35 16.87 -2.16
N LEU A 193 -1.46 16.14 -1.05
CA LEU A 193 -0.80 14.84 -0.88
C LEU A 193 -1.48 13.72 -1.68
N GLU A 194 -2.81 13.77 -1.84
CA GLU A 194 -3.60 12.87 -2.70
C GLU A 194 -3.17 13.04 -4.17
N ALA A 195 -2.98 14.28 -4.63
CA ALA A 195 -2.39 14.55 -5.94
C ALA A 195 -0.95 14.01 -6.09
N LEU A 196 -0.11 14.11 -5.04
CA LEU A 196 1.24 13.52 -5.04
C LEU A 196 1.23 11.98 -5.04
N GLU A 197 0.29 11.33 -4.34
CA GLU A 197 0.11 9.87 -4.33
C GLU A 197 -0.15 9.35 -5.75
N ILE A 198 -1.05 10.03 -6.48
CA ILE A 198 -1.39 9.73 -7.87
C ILE A 198 -0.20 10.01 -8.80
N VAL A 199 0.37 11.22 -8.75
CA VAL A 199 1.41 11.65 -9.70
C VAL A 199 2.71 10.88 -9.54
N LEU A 200 3.05 10.39 -8.34
CA LEU A 200 4.26 9.59 -8.10
C LEU A 200 3.98 8.08 -7.96
N TYR A 201 2.74 7.63 -8.18
CA TYR A 201 2.31 6.22 -8.08
C TYR A 201 2.66 5.54 -6.73
N LEU A 202 2.69 6.29 -5.63
CA LEU A 202 3.27 5.85 -4.35
C LEU A 202 2.63 4.55 -3.81
N ASN A 203 1.31 4.44 -3.96
CA ASN A 203 0.51 3.28 -3.54
C ASN A 203 0.81 2.02 -4.39
N LEU A 204 1.07 2.19 -5.69
CA LEU A 204 1.39 1.09 -6.62
C LEU A 204 2.76 0.46 -6.31
N GLU A 205 3.74 1.27 -5.89
CA GLU A 205 5.06 0.78 -5.46
C GLU A 205 5.12 0.35 -3.99
N GLY A 206 4.04 0.55 -3.22
CA GLY A 206 3.97 0.20 -1.81
C GLY A 206 4.76 1.14 -0.89
N ILE A 207 4.98 2.39 -1.31
CA ILE A 207 5.62 3.44 -0.51
C ILE A 207 4.66 3.84 0.63
N PRO A 208 5.06 3.73 1.91
CA PRO A 208 4.24 4.20 3.02
C PRO A 208 4.01 5.72 2.96
N TYR A 209 2.81 6.15 3.31
CA TYR A 209 2.40 7.55 3.33
C TYR A 209 1.49 7.84 4.54
N PRO A 210 1.17 9.12 4.86
CA PRO A 210 0.40 9.47 6.06
C PRO A 210 -1.03 8.91 6.03
N ALA A 211 -1.22 7.78 6.71
CA ALA A 211 -2.53 7.14 6.86
C ALA A 211 -3.57 8.13 7.38
N PHE A 212 -4.77 8.11 6.77
CA PHE A 212 -5.88 8.99 7.12
C PHE A 212 -6.22 8.90 8.61
N VAL A 213 -6.33 10.06 9.26
CA VAL A 213 -6.80 10.20 10.64
C VAL A 213 -8.10 10.99 10.62
N ASP A 214 -9.17 10.42 11.17
CA ASP A 214 -10.44 11.14 11.29
C ASP A 214 -10.28 12.37 12.20
N THR A 215 -10.71 13.52 11.69
CA THR A 215 -10.70 14.81 12.38
C THR A 215 -12.11 15.36 12.65
N SER A 216 -13.16 14.63 12.27
CA SER A 216 -14.55 14.91 12.66
C SER A 216 -14.75 15.10 14.19
N PRO A 217 -14.01 14.43 15.11
CA PRO A 217 -14.14 14.65 16.55
C PRO A 217 -13.75 16.06 17.03
N LEU A 218 -13.11 16.89 16.18
CA LEU A 218 -12.89 18.31 16.43
C LEU A 218 -14.19 19.14 16.43
N LEU A 219 -15.20 18.69 15.67
CA LEU A 219 -16.47 19.40 15.47
C LEU A 219 -17.57 18.95 16.44
N PHE A 220 -17.50 17.71 16.91
CA PHE A 220 -18.51 17.10 17.76
C PHE A 220 -18.45 17.54 19.23
N LEU A 221 -19.60 17.44 19.91
CA LEU A 221 -19.69 17.61 21.35
C LEU A 221 -19.16 16.35 22.05
N GLN A 222 -18.13 16.51 22.87
CA GLN A 222 -17.48 15.43 23.61
C GLN A 222 -17.97 15.40 25.07
N ALA A 223 -18.15 14.20 25.62
CA ALA A 223 -18.61 14.03 27.01
C ALA A 223 -17.63 14.57 28.07
N ASN A 224 -16.36 14.78 27.74
CA ASN A 224 -15.37 15.34 28.66
C ASN A 224 -14.26 16.10 27.93
N LYS A 225 -13.59 17.01 28.66
CA LYS A 225 -12.48 17.85 28.16
C LYS A 225 -11.33 17.02 27.57
N ARG A 226 -10.97 15.90 28.20
CA ARG A 226 -9.88 15.00 27.79
C ARG A 226 -10.10 14.40 26.39
N ALA A 227 -11.34 14.13 26.00
CA ALA A 227 -11.68 13.69 24.65
C ALA A 227 -11.47 14.81 23.61
N VAL A 228 -11.78 16.08 23.94
CA VAL A 228 -11.44 17.23 23.08
C VAL A 228 -9.92 17.37 22.95
N CYS A 229 -9.16 17.28 24.06
CA CYS A 229 -7.69 17.28 24.02
C CYS A 229 -7.14 16.14 23.15
N LYS A 230 -7.77 14.96 23.14
CA LYS A 230 -7.40 13.84 22.26
C LYS A 230 -7.64 14.15 20.79
N ALA A 231 -8.81 14.70 20.44
CA ALA A 231 -9.11 15.11 19.07
C ALA A 231 -8.13 16.18 18.57
N MET A 232 -7.83 17.18 19.40
CA MET A 232 -6.83 18.22 19.11
C MET A 232 -5.44 17.63 18.85
N ALA A 233 -4.92 16.80 19.77
CA ALA A 233 -3.60 16.22 19.61
C ALA A 233 -3.49 15.31 18.39
N LEU A 234 -4.51 14.49 18.10
CA LEU A 234 -4.53 13.63 16.91
C LEU A 234 -4.56 14.45 15.61
N SER A 235 -5.36 15.51 15.53
CA SER A 235 -5.41 16.36 14.34
C SER A 235 -4.09 17.09 14.10
N ARG A 236 -3.44 17.54 15.18
CA ARG A 236 -2.10 18.17 15.11
C ARG A 236 -1.03 17.15 14.71
N LEU A 237 -1.10 15.93 15.23
CA LEU A 237 -0.17 14.85 14.90
C LEU A 237 -0.23 14.51 13.41
N TYR A 238 -1.45 14.33 12.88
CA TYR A 238 -1.69 14.05 11.46
C TYR A 238 -1.19 15.19 10.57
N TYR A 239 -1.47 16.45 10.92
CA TYR A 239 -0.95 17.61 10.17
C TYR A 239 0.58 17.68 10.18
N LEU A 240 1.23 17.38 11.31
CA LEU A 240 2.70 17.30 11.39
C LEU A 240 3.28 16.15 10.56
N ASP A 241 2.63 14.98 10.52
CA ASP A 241 3.03 13.88 9.66
C ASP A 241 2.89 14.22 8.18
N MET A 242 1.80 14.89 7.79
CA MET A 242 1.61 15.39 6.42
C MET A 242 2.66 16.46 6.03
N ILE A 243 3.00 17.40 6.94
CA ILE A 243 4.08 18.39 6.71
C ILE A 243 5.42 17.69 6.44
N ALA A 244 5.77 16.71 7.27
CA ALA A 244 7.03 16.00 7.17
C ALA A 244 7.09 15.09 5.94
N PHE A 245 5.98 14.46 5.57
CA PHE A 245 5.86 13.66 4.34
C PHE A 245 5.91 14.52 3.08
N TYR A 246 5.14 15.62 3.02
CA TYR A 246 5.23 16.60 1.94
C TYR A 246 6.69 17.01 1.73
N ARG A 247 7.38 17.39 2.81
CA ARG A 247 8.78 17.79 2.72
C ARG A 247 9.70 16.64 2.29
N TRP A 248 9.51 15.43 2.80
CA TRP A 248 10.27 14.26 2.33
C TRP A 248 10.07 14.05 0.82
N VAL A 249 8.83 14.04 0.31
CA VAL A 249 8.54 13.92 -1.13
C VAL A 249 9.21 15.04 -1.92
N ARG A 250 9.09 16.29 -1.47
CA ARG A 250 9.66 17.49 -2.11
C ARG A 250 11.18 17.54 -2.15
N GLU A 251 11.89 16.76 -1.34
CA GLU A 251 13.35 16.67 -1.41
C GLU A 251 13.79 15.33 -2.02
N ALA A 252 13.19 14.19 -1.64
CA ALA A 252 13.53 12.87 -2.17
C ALA A 252 13.24 12.70 -3.67
N MET A 253 12.14 13.30 -4.16
CA MET A 253 11.59 13.11 -5.51
C MET A 253 11.52 14.42 -6.33
N ASP A 254 12.34 15.41 -5.99
CA ASP A 254 12.40 16.72 -6.67
C ASP A 254 12.61 16.61 -8.20
N GLU A 255 13.54 15.77 -8.65
CA GLU A 255 13.79 15.49 -10.07
C GLU A 255 12.52 15.02 -10.80
N GLU A 256 11.77 14.09 -10.19
CA GLU A 256 10.56 13.47 -10.76
C GLU A 256 9.38 14.47 -10.78
N LEU A 257 9.25 15.31 -9.75
CA LEU A 257 8.25 16.38 -9.68
C LEU A 257 8.48 17.47 -10.73
N ILE A 258 9.75 17.83 -10.97
CA ILE A 258 10.14 18.75 -12.04
C ILE A 258 9.85 18.12 -13.41
N TYR A 259 10.23 16.85 -13.60
CA TYR A 259 10.01 16.12 -14.85
C TYR A 259 8.53 15.99 -15.21
N ARG A 260 7.67 15.71 -14.22
CA ARG A 260 6.20 15.63 -14.39
C ARG A 260 5.49 16.99 -14.40
N GLY A 261 6.22 18.09 -14.24
CA GLY A 261 5.65 19.45 -14.25
C GLY A 261 4.74 19.77 -13.06
N PHE A 262 4.80 19.01 -11.96
CA PHE A 262 3.81 19.04 -10.88
C PHE A 262 3.57 20.44 -10.28
N ASP A 263 4.59 21.28 -10.20
CA ASP A 263 4.49 22.66 -9.68
C ASP A 263 3.72 23.63 -10.61
N ALA A 264 3.47 23.26 -11.88
CA ALA A 264 2.65 24.04 -12.79
C ALA A 264 1.15 23.85 -12.51
N ASP A 265 0.74 22.61 -12.23
CA ASP A 265 -0.65 22.24 -11.94
C ASP A 265 -0.99 22.46 -10.45
N TYR A 266 -0.05 22.16 -9.55
CA TYR A 266 -0.21 22.19 -8.10
C TYR A 266 0.86 23.06 -7.42
N PRO A 267 0.89 24.40 -7.66
CA PRO A 267 1.93 25.27 -7.14
C PRO A 267 1.97 25.29 -5.59
N PRO A 268 3.15 25.17 -4.97
CA PRO A 268 3.28 25.04 -3.52
C PRO A 268 3.03 26.37 -2.80
N GLN A 269 2.27 26.33 -1.69
CA GLN A 269 1.91 27.54 -0.94
C GLN A 269 3.13 28.18 -0.25
N GLU A 270 3.08 29.50 -0.01
CA GLU A 270 4.15 30.26 0.68
C GLU A 270 4.51 29.64 2.05
N GLU A 271 3.50 29.18 2.79
CA GLU A 271 3.71 28.49 4.08
C GLU A 271 4.50 27.19 3.91
N TRP A 272 4.25 26.43 2.84
CA TRP A 272 4.94 25.18 2.54
C TRP A 272 6.37 25.44 2.06
N ILE A 273 6.57 26.45 1.21
CA ILE A 273 7.89 26.97 0.82
C ILE A 273 8.69 27.44 2.04
N ARG A 274 8.02 27.99 3.07
CA ARG A 274 8.65 28.32 4.36
C ARG A 274 9.04 27.07 5.16
N TRP A 275 8.26 26.00 5.15
CA TRP A 275 8.60 24.73 5.83
C TRP A 275 9.90 24.12 5.28
N MET A 276 10.11 24.15 3.96
CA MET A 276 11.35 23.69 3.30
C MET A 276 12.60 24.43 3.82
N LYS A 277 12.46 25.68 4.25
CA LYS A 277 13.56 26.54 4.71
C LYS A 277 13.91 26.36 6.19
N LEU A 278 13.13 25.58 6.95
CA LEU A 278 13.40 25.31 8.36
C LEU A 278 14.48 24.22 8.52
N PRO A 279 15.30 24.25 9.58
CA PRO A 279 16.08 23.08 9.97
C PRO A 279 15.16 21.88 10.22
N THR A 280 15.55 20.71 9.74
CA THR A 280 14.87 19.41 9.96
C THR A 280 15.16 18.86 11.36
N VAL A 281 14.22 18.14 11.99
CA VAL A 281 14.43 17.57 13.34
C VAL A 281 15.47 16.45 13.38
N GLY A 282 15.57 15.64 12.31
CA GLY A 282 16.54 14.56 12.16
C GLY A 282 16.10 13.18 12.67
N TYR A 283 16.96 12.19 12.46
CA TYR A 283 16.74 10.79 12.82
C TYR A 283 17.60 10.32 14.00
N LEU A 284 17.03 9.42 14.81
CA LEU A 284 17.75 8.47 15.65
C LEU A 284 17.75 7.12 14.91
N ILE A 285 18.91 6.48 14.74
CA ILE A 285 19.04 5.24 13.94
C ILE A 285 19.89 4.16 14.62
N ASP A 286 19.57 2.89 14.30
CA ASP A 286 20.52 1.77 14.45
C ASP A 286 21.34 1.65 13.16
N LEU A 287 22.54 2.22 13.15
CA LEU A 287 23.40 2.22 11.97
C LEU A 287 23.89 0.82 11.58
N HIS A 288 23.94 -0.14 12.52
CA HIS A 288 24.33 -1.52 12.23
C HIS A 288 23.15 -2.38 11.74
N GLY A 289 21.96 -2.20 12.31
CA GLY A 289 20.76 -2.96 11.93
C GLY A 289 20.14 -2.54 10.60
N ASP A 290 19.94 -1.23 10.40
CA ASP A 290 19.00 -0.72 9.38
C ASP A 290 19.68 -0.12 8.13
N TRP A 291 21.01 -0.28 7.97
CA TRP A 291 21.83 0.31 6.89
C TRP A 291 21.32 0.08 5.46
N ARG A 292 20.58 -1.01 5.22
CA ARG A 292 19.96 -1.32 3.93
C ARG A 292 18.89 -0.30 3.52
N THR A 293 18.34 0.46 4.45
CA THR A 293 17.15 1.31 4.25
C THR A 293 17.38 2.80 4.50
N HIS A 294 18.36 3.13 5.34
CA HIS A 294 18.79 4.51 5.54
C HIS A 294 19.36 5.11 4.27
N ASN A 295 19.15 6.41 4.07
CA ASN A 295 19.70 7.13 2.94
C ASN A 295 20.64 8.24 3.44
N LEU A 296 21.77 7.81 4.04
CA LEU A 296 22.74 8.75 4.61
C LEU A 296 23.28 9.79 3.59
N PRO A 297 23.53 9.46 2.30
CA PRO A 297 23.89 10.45 1.30
C PRO A 297 22.85 11.56 1.16
N MET A 298 21.58 11.20 0.89
CA MET A 298 20.49 12.15 0.76
C MET A 298 20.23 12.93 2.06
N TRP A 299 20.31 12.27 3.23
CA TRP A 299 20.13 12.94 4.51
C TRP A 299 21.23 13.96 4.78
N LYS A 300 22.49 13.65 4.44
CA LYS A 300 23.63 14.59 4.52
C LYS A 300 23.47 15.75 3.54
N GLU A 301 23.01 15.48 2.32
CA GLU A 301 22.72 16.47 1.27
C GLU A 301 21.62 17.46 1.71
N HIS A 302 20.47 16.93 2.14
CA HIS A 302 19.30 17.70 2.62
C HIS A 302 19.50 18.25 4.05
N ARG A 303 20.69 18.07 4.63
CA ARG A 303 21.10 18.54 5.98
C ARG A 303 20.20 18.03 7.11
N VAL A 304 19.60 16.85 6.91
CA VAL A 304 18.87 16.10 7.92
C VAL A 304 19.85 15.62 9.00
N PRO A 305 19.69 16.02 10.27
CA PRO A 305 20.51 15.49 11.35
C PRO A 305 20.33 13.97 11.46
N VAL A 306 21.43 13.26 11.75
CA VAL A 306 21.42 11.82 11.97
C VAL A 306 22.19 11.55 13.24
N HIS A 307 21.61 10.77 14.14
CA HIS A 307 22.23 10.38 15.40
C HIS A 307 22.16 8.86 15.53
N TYR A 308 23.29 8.24 15.88
CA TYR A 308 23.36 6.80 16.10
C TYR A 308 24.18 6.52 17.36
N ILE A 309 23.94 5.34 17.94
CA ILE A 309 24.72 4.84 19.08
C ILE A 309 25.99 4.20 18.54
N TRP A 310 27.13 4.54 19.14
CA TRP A 310 28.42 3.92 18.88
C TRP A 310 28.65 2.79 19.88
N ASN A 311 28.71 1.56 19.37
CA ASN A 311 28.99 0.34 20.13
C ASN A 311 30.00 -0.54 19.37
N GLU A 312 30.32 -1.71 19.91
CA GLU A 312 31.30 -2.63 19.33
C GLU A 312 30.87 -3.16 17.94
N ASP A 313 29.58 -3.43 17.72
CA ASP A 313 29.06 -3.83 16.39
C ASP A 313 29.27 -2.74 15.33
N VAL A 314 29.07 -1.47 15.72
CA VAL A 314 29.27 -0.29 14.87
C VAL A 314 30.75 -0.03 14.60
N GLU A 315 31.63 -0.31 15.57
CA GLU A 315 33.09 -0.16 15.41
C GLU A 315 33.72 -1.31 14.60
N ALA A 316 33.13 -2.51 14.63
CA ALA A 316 33.56 -3.68 13.88
C ALA A 316 33.04 -3.74 12.42
N ASN A 317 32.01 -2.96 12.07
CA ASN A 317 31.40 -3.00 10.74
C ASN A 317 32.15 -2.11 9.74
N GLU A 318 32.92 -2.73 8.84
CA GLU A 318 33.71 -2.09 7.76
C GLU A 318 32.91 -1.11 6.85
N ARG A 319 31.57 -1.16 6.86
CA ARG A 319 30.69 -0.22 6.16
C ARG A 319 30.62 1.17 6.79
N ILE A 320 30.97 1.27 8.07
CA ILE A 320 30.82 2.49 8.87
C ILE A 320 32.19 3.17 8.97
N PRO A 321 32.28 4.50 8.75
CA PRO A 321 33.54 5.22 8.94
C PRO A 321 34.04 5.05 10.38
N GLN A 322 35.32 4.68 10.54
CA GLN A 322 35.93 4.56 11.86
C GLN A 322 35.82 5.86 12.65
N ALA A 323 35.85 5.74 13.99
CA ALA A 323 35.53 6.86 14.89
C ALA A 323 36.38 8.11 14.59
N PRO A 324 35.75 9.31 14.52
CA PRO A 324 36.44 10.55 14.20
C PRO A 324 37.51 10.87 15.25
N GLY A 325 38.78 10.89 14.82
CA GLY A 325 39.94 11.01 15.70
C GLY A 325 41.13 10.14 15.30
N ARG A 326 40.98 9.22 14.34
CA ARG A 326 42.12 8.66 13.59
C ARG A 326 42.39 9.53 12.36
N ASP A 327 43.62 10.04 12.25
CA ASP A 327 44.09 10.84 11.11
C ASP A 327 44.40 9.94 9.90
N GLU A 328 43.35 9.35 9.30
CA GLU A 328 43.48 8.55 8.08
C GLU A 328 43.04 9.36 6.86
N MET A 329 44.03 9.67 6.00
CA MET A 329 43.82 10.26 4.68
C MET A 329 42.88 9.37 3.84
N MET A 330 42.09 9.95 2.93
CA MET A 330 40.95 9.28 2.26
C MET A 330 41.30 8.12 1.29
N ASN A 331 42.53 7.60 1.32
CA ASN A 331 43.06 6.58 0.42
C ASN A 331 42.88 5.15 0.97
N GLY A 332 41.64 4.73 1.24
CA GLY A 332 41.41 3.38 1.79
C GLY A 332 39.97 2.98 2.14
N TRP A 333 38.95 3.75 1.73
CA TRP A 333 37.56 3.44 2.12
C TRP A 333 37.05 2.16 1.44
N VAL A 334 36.87 1.10 2.25
CA VAL A 334 36.32 -0.19 1.83
C VAL A 334 34.85 -0.09 1.44
N ALA A 335 34.10 0.85 2.02
CA ALA A 335 32.74 1.14 1.62
C ALA A 335 32.61 2.42 0.80
N ASP A 336 31.55 2.50 0.01
CA ASP A 336 31.19 3.68 -0.77
C ASP A 336 30.31 4.68 0.04
N ALA A 337 29.78 5.72 -0.60
CA ALA A 337 28.88 6.67 0.04
C ALA A 337 27.56 6.05 0.52
N TRP A 338 27.06 5.02 -0.18
CA TRP A 338 25.83 4.29 0.14
C TRP A 338 26.03 3.17 1.19
N MET A 339 27.19 3.12 1.85
CA MET A 339 27.62 2.09 2.81
C MET A 339 27.73 0.68 2.20
N GLN A 340 27.94 0.55 0.88
CA GLN A 340 28.10 -0.72 0.19
C GLN A 340 29.57 -1.14 0.23
N LEU A 341 29.87 -2.39 0.58
CA LEU A 341 31.25 -2.88 0.54
C LEU A 341 31.75 -3.00 -0.91
N ARG A 342 32.83 -2.27 -1.21
CA ARG A 342 33.67 -2.42 -2.39
C ARG A 342 34.56 -3.66 -2.24
N SER A 343 33.94 -4.83 -2.04
CA SER A 343 34.67 -6.10 -1.95
C SER A 343 35.60 -6.24 -3.15
N PRO A 344 36.90 -6.53 -2.94
CA PRO A 344 37.84 -6.65 -4.04
C PRO A 344 37.36 -7.72 -5.01
N ILE A 345 37.56 -7.45 -6.30
CA ILE A 345 37.08 -8.28 -7.40
C ILE A 345 37.79 -9.64 -7.33
N ARG A 346 37.16 -10.62 -6.67
CA ARG A 346 37.13 -11.96 -7.25
C ARG A 346 36.42 -11.78 -8.57
N GLU A 347 37.17 -11.86 -9.66
CA GLU A 347 36.60 -11.77 -10.99
C GLU A 347 35.47 -12.80 -11.05
N THR A 348 34.23 -12.33 -11.23
CA THR A 348 33.14 -13.15 -11.74
C THR A 348 33.56 -13.47 -13.17
N SER A 349 34.46 -14.46 -13.26
CA SER A 349 35.11 -14.88 -14.49
C SER A 349 34.01 -15.00 -15.51
N ARG A 350 34.10 -14.20 -16.59
CA ARG A 350 33.09 -14.13 -17.63
C ARG A 350 33.13 -15.45 -18.38
N LYS A 351 32.55 -16.48 -17.75
CA LYS A 351 32.34 -17.80 -18.31
C LYS A 351 31.37 -17.57 -19.44
N GLU A 352 31.90 -17.62 -20.65
CA GLU A 352 31.11 -17.59 -21.88
C GLU A 352 30.33 -18.91 -21.90
N SER A 353 29.19 -18.88 -21.20
CA SER A 353 28.26 -19.97 -20.96
C SER A 353 27.55 -20.28 -22.26
N ASN A 354 28.20 -21.10 -23.08
CA ASN A 354 27.81 -21.35 -24.46
C ASN A 354 26.31 -21.71 -24.61
N SER A 355 25.66 -21.04 -25.55
CA SER A 355 24.48 -21.51 -26.29
C SER A 355 23.12 -21.62 -25.57
N GLY A 356 22.84 -20.81 -24.54
CA GLY A 356 21.45 -20.49 -24.17
C GLY A 356 20.91 -19.32 -25.03
N ASP A 357 19.69 -19.43 -25.59
CA ASP A 357 19.02 -18.28 -26.22
C ASP A 357 18.67 -17.24 -25.13
N PRO A 358 19.17 -15.99 -25.19
CA PRO A 358 18.85 -14.95 -24.21
C PRO A 358 17.34 -14.74 -23.99
N ARG A 359 16.49 -15.07 -24.98
CA ARG A 359 15.04 -14.92 -24.89
C ARG A 359 14.36 -15.88 -23.89
N THR A 360 15.02 -16.95 -23.46
CA THR A 360 14.48 -17.88 -22.45
C THR A 360 14.88 -17.51 -21.02
N TRP A 361 15.62 -16.42 -20.83
CA TRP A 361 16.14 -16.03 -19.51
C TRP A 361 15.17 -15.15 -18.75
N THR A 362 15.16 -15.32 -17.44
CA THR A 362 14.57 -14.35 -16.50
C THR A 362 15.65 -13.38 -16.04
N TYR A 363 15.31 -12.10 -15.98
CA TYR A 363 16.25 -11.02 -15.65
C TYR A 363 15.82 -10.28 -14.40
N ALA A 364 16.77 -10.00 -13.50
CA ALA A 364 16.55 -9.18 -12.32
C ALA A 364 17.78 -8.33 -11.99
N ILE A 365 17.61 -7.34 -11.13
CA ILE A 365 18.68 -6.45 -10.65
C ILE A 365 18.62 -6.30 -9.14
N VAL A 366 19.78 -6.33 -8.50
CA VAL A 366 19.97 -5.93 -7.11
C VAL A 366 20.49 -4.51 -7.11
N ASP A 367 19.65 -3.54 -6.74
CA ASP A 367 20.00 -2.12 -6.79
C ASP A 367 21.07 -1.72 -5.75
N PHE A 368 21.02 -2.30 -4.55
CA PHE A 368 21.97 -2.01 -3.47
C PHE A 368 22.43 -3.30 -2.76
N GLU A 369 23.60 -3.28 -2.13
CA GLU A 369 24.08 -4.41 -1.33
C GLU A 369 23.02 -4.87 -0.30
N GLY A 370 22.78 -6.18 -0.21
CA GLY A 370 21.86 -6.78 0.75
C GLY A 370 20.37 -6.67 0.41
N TRP A 371 20.01 -6.09 -0.74
CA TRP A 371 18.63 -6.06 -1.23
C TRP A 371 18.25 -7.35 -1.98
N GLN A 372 16.94 -7.58 -2.13
CA GLN A 372 16.36 -8.60 -3.00
C GLN A 372 16.56 -8.28 -4.49
N GLU A 373 16.33 -9.29 -5.32
CA GLU A 373 16.35 -9.22 -6.77
C GLU A 373 15.03 -8.59 -7.30
N ARG A 374 15.12 -7.39 -7.88
CA ARG A 374 13.99 -6.70 -8.54
C ARG A 374 13.89 -7.14 -10.00
N PRO A 375 12.74 -7.66 -10.49
CA PRO A 375 12.62 -8.16 -11.86
C PRO A 375 12.76 -7.04 -12.90
N ILE A 376 13.26 -7.39 -14.09
CA ILE A 376 13.34 -6.52 -15.27
C ILE A 376 12.66 -7.22 -16.45
N THR A 377 11.78 -6.51 -17.15
CA THR A 377 11.07 -6.99 -18.34
C THR A 377 11.43 -6.22 -19.62
N ALA A 378 12.04 -5.05 -19.50
CA ALA A 378 12.38 -4.19 -20.63
C ALA A 378 13.71 -4.61 -21.30
N GLN A 379 13.65 -5.11 -22.53
CA GLN A 379 14.85 -5.52 -23.29
C GLN A 379 15.89 -4.40 -23.40
N LYS A 380 15.46 -3.14 -23.56
CA LYS A 380 16.36 -1.97 -23.61
C LYS A 380 17.25 -1.83 -22.38
N ASP A 381 16.73 -2.19 -21.20
CA ASP A 381 17.47 -2.08 -19.95
C ASP A 381 18.26 -3.34 -19.64
N ILE A 382 17.81 -4.52 -20.09
CA ILE A 382 18.61 -5.75 -20.15
C ILE A 382 19.87 -5.54 -21.02
N ASP A 383 19.70 -4.94 -22.20
CA ASP A 383 20.78 -4.63 -23.16
C ASP A 383 21.75 -3.57 -22.62
N LEU A 384 21.24 -2.61 -21.83
CA LEU A 384 22.03 -1.57 -21.15
C LEU A 384 22.82 -2.17 -19.99
N PHE A 385 22.16 -2.87 -19.07
CA PHE A 385 22.74 -3.42 -17.84
C PHE A 385 23.76 -4.52 -18.11
N THR A 386 23.59 -5.29 -19.20
CA THR A 386 24.60 -6.25 -19.67
C THR A 386 25.92 -5.58 -20.10
N ARG A 387 25.91 -4.26 -20.37
CA ARG A 387 27.12 -3.47 -20.71
C ARG A 387 27.72 -2.78 -19.48
N ILE A 388 26.87 -2.16 -18.65
CA ILE A 388 27.30 -1.23 -17.59
C ILE A 388 27.41 -1.83 -16.19
N PHE A 389 26.81 -2.99 -15.91
CA PHE A 389 26.83 -3.63 -14.59
C PHE A 389 27.39 -5.05 -14.63
N ALA A 390 28.02 -5.47 -13.53
CA ALA A 390 28.35 -6.86 -13.30
C ALA A 390 27.06 -7.68 -13.13
N TYR A 391 27.09 -8.94 -13.57
CA TYR A 391 25.99 -9.88 -13.42
C TYR A 391 26.48 -11.27 -13.03
N ASP A 392 25.58 -12.04 -12.43
CA ASP A 392 25.72 -13.47 -12.18
C ASP A 392 24.70 -14.25 -13.01
N ASP A 393 25.17 -15.31 -13.66
CA ASP A 393 24.39 -16.17 -14.54
C ASP A 393 24.18 -17.51 -13.84
N LYS A 394 22.94 -17.78 -13.43
CA LYS A 394 22.55 -18.97 -12.66
C LYS A 394 21.85 -19.97 -13.59
N PRO A 395 22.55 -21.02 -14.09
CA PRO A 395 21.95 -22.06 -14.93
C PRO A 395 21.20 -23.13 -14.12
N GLU A 396 21.31 -23.13 -12.79
CA GLU A 396 20.71 -24.15 -11.92
C GLU A 396 19.22 -23.85 -11.66
N GLY A 397 18.36 -24.30 -12.58
CA GLY A 397 16.91 -24.17 -12.46
C GLY A 397 16.14 -24.76 -13.65
N TYR A 398 14.81 -24.60 -13.62
CA TYR A 398 13.95 -24.89 -14.79
C TYR A 398 13.84 -23.70 -15.77
N GLU A 399 14.21 -22.50 -15.32
CA GLU A 399 14.18 -21.24 -16.06
C GLU A 399 15.55 -20.57 -15.79
N PRO A 400 16.42 -20.33 -16.81
CA PRO A 400 17.73 -19.72 -16.57
C PRO A 400 17.58 -18.27 -16.09
N HIS A 401 18.50 -17.82 -15.24
CA HIS A 401 18.36 -16.52 -14.56
C HIS A 401 19.66 -15.70 -14.62
N ARG A 402 19.52 -14.40 -14.95
CA ARG A 402 20.60 -13.40 -14.87
C ARG A 402 20.26 -12.33 -13.83
N THR A 403 21.13 -12.19 -12.84
CA THR A 403 21.04 -11.14 -11.81
C THR A 403 22.09 -10.07 -12.07
N PHE A 404 21.67 -8.86 -12.43
CA PHE A 404 22.54 -7.68 -12.49
C PHE A 404 22.78 -7.09 -11.09
N TYR A 405 23.92 -6.45 -10.86
CA TYR A 405 24.24 -5.77 -9.61
C TYR A 405 24.53 -4.29 -9.90
N ARG A 406 23.54 -3.42 -9.67
CA ARG A 406 23.64 -1.97 -9.97
C ARG A 406 24.83 -1.32 -9.27
N TRP A 407 25.04 -1.71 -8.01
CA TRP A 407 26.14 -1.31 -7.15
C TRP A 407 27.53 -1.85 -7.56
N ARG A 408 27.64 -2.50 -8.72
CA ARG A 408 28.88 -3.04 -9.29
C ARG A 408 29.00 -2.66 -10.78
N PRO A 409 29.25 -1.37 -11.10
CA PRO A 409 29.48 -0.95 -12.46
C PRO A 409 30.75 -1.60 -13.06
N THR A 410 30.65 -2.06 -14.31
CA THR A 410 31.76 -2.66 -15.08
C THR A 410 32.59 -1.63 -15.84
N ALA A 411 32.01 -0.46 -16.13
CA ALA A 411 32.65 0.63 -16.85
C ALA A 411 32.77 1.86 -15.95
N GLY A 412 33.89 2.59 -16.03
CA GLY A 412 34.06 3.88 -15.34
C GLY A 412 33.05 4.94 -15.81
N GLU A 413 32.59 4.82 -17.05
CA GLU A 413 31.60 5.71 -17.69
C GLU A 413 30.14 5.29 -17.40
N ALA A 414 29.88 4.27 -16.58
CA ALA A 414 28.54 3.74 -16.35
C ALA A 414 27.54 4.82 -15.88
N THR A 415 28.00 5.76 -15.04
CA THR A 415 27.20 6.91 -14.58
C THR A 415 26.81 7.84 -15.73
N ASP A 416 27.74 8.17 -16.62
CA ASP A 416 27.50 9.07 -17.75
C ASP A 416 26.57 8.42 -18.79
N VAL A 417 26.75 7.12 -19.04
CA VAL A 417 25.87 6.32 -19.91
C VAL A 417 24.44 6.24 -19.34
N LEU A 418 24.27 6.16 -18.02
CA LEU A 418 22.96 6.23 -17.36
C LEU A 418 22.34 7.64 -17.50
N LEU A 419 23.10 8.70 -17.19
CA LEU A 419 22.62 10.08 -17.23
C LEU A 419 22.22 10.55 -18.64
N LEU A 420 22.93 10.09 -19.68
CA LEU A 420 22.58 10.35 -21.08
C LEU A 420 21.37 9.54 -21.58
N SER A 421 20.91 8.55 -20.80
CA SER A 421 19.82 7.64 -21.16
C SER A 421 18.50 8.02 -20.49
N GLN A 422 17.74 8.92 -21.11
CA GLN A 422 16.36 9.26 -20.67
C GLN A 422 15.40 8.05 -20.65
N PRO A 423 14.20 8.17 -20.04
CA PRO A 423 13.94 8.59 -18.67
C PRO A 423 13.17 7.50 -17.89
N GLU A 424 13.30 6.23 -18.31
CA GLU A 424 12.62 5.07 -17.72
C GLU A 424 12.98 4.90 -16.22
N PRO A 425 12.09 4.33 -15.38
CA PRO A 425 12.30 4.23 -13.93
C PRO A 425 13.50 3.37 -13.50
N HIS A 426 14.16 2.69 -14.43
CA HIS A 426 15.39 1.93 -14.16
C HIS A 426 16.66 2.79 -14.31
N ARG A 427 16.50 4.05 -14.75
CA ARG A 427 17.57 5.02 -15.07
C ARG A 427 17.55 6.23 -14.13
N GLN A 428 16.59 6.29 -13.22
CA GLN A 428 16.51 7.27 -12.14
C GLN A 428 17.76 7.21 -11.22
N THR A 429 18.00 8.30 -10.49
CA THR A 429 19.13 8.43 -9.56
C THR A 429 19.07 7.43 -8.42
N ASP A 430 20.23 7.03 -7.87
CA ASP A 430 20.29 6.07 -6.75
C ASP A 430 19.57 6.60 -5.49
N ARG A 431 19.43 7.93 -5.38
CA ARG A 431 18.59 8.61 -4.39
C ARG A 431 17.12 8.26 -4.57
N PHE A 432 16.55 8.51 -5.76
CA PHE A 432 15.17 8.15 -6.07
C PHE A 432 14.94 6.64 -5.90
N LEU A 433 15.83 5.81 -6.43
CA LEU A 433 15.69 4.35 -6.35
C LEU A 433 15.76 3.83 -4.91
N ARG A 434 16.65 4.35 -4.07
CA ARG A 434 16.69 3.97 -2.66
C ARG A 434 15.40 4.38 -1.96
N GLU A 435 14.89 5.58 -2.21
CA GLU A 435 13.67 6.06 -1.55
C GLU A 435 12.41 5.34 -2.01
N THR A 436 12.27 5.05 -3.30
CA THR A 436 11.12 4.34 -3.89
C THR A 436 11.11 2.85 -3.52
N TYR A 437 12.22 2.14 -3.73
CA TYR A 437 12.22 0.68 -3.74
C TYR A 437 12.61 0.01 -2.41
N LYS A 438 13.09 0.76 -1.41
CA LYS A 438 13.53 0.18 -0.11
C LYS A 438 12.44 -0.60 0.63
N PHE A 439 11.19 -0.15 0.55
CA PHE A 439 10.07 -0.79 1.26
C PHE A 439 9.75 -2.20 0.75
N ARG A 440 10.15 -2.49 -0.49
CA ARG A 440 9.83 -3.73 -1.20
C ARG A 440 11.03 -4.67 -1.31
N TYR A 441 12.24 -4.14 -1.48
CA TYR A 441 13.43 -4.95 -1.77
C TYR A 441 14.55 -4.87 -0.71
N ALA A 442 14.58 -3.90 0.22
CA ALA A 442 15.69 -3.79 1.18
C ALA A 442 15.70 -4.88 2.28
N TYR A 443 14.55 -5.52 2.53
CA TYR A 443 14.38 -6.62 3.47
C TYR A 443 14.12 -7.93 2.72
N PRO A 444 14.76 -9.05 3.08
CA PRO A 444 14.31 -10.37 2.63
C PRO A 444 12.95 -10.69 3.28
N GLN A 445 11.91 -10.97 2.49
CA GLN A 445 10.61 -11.37 3.02
C GLN A 445 10.66 -12.74 3.75
N ASP A 446 11.68 -13.55 3.43
CA ASP A 446 11.85 -14.91 3.95
C ASP A 446 12.73 -15.01 5.21
N LYS A 447 13.21 -13.89 5.78
CA LYS A 447 13.95 -13.89 7.05
C LYS A 447 13.18 -13.19 8.16
N GLU A 448 12.93 -13.96 9.21
CA GLU A 448 12.01 -13.73 10.32
C GLU A 448 12.16 -12.39 11.07
N GLU A 449 11.06 -11.95 11.69
CA GLU A 449 11.06 -10.91 12.74
C GLU A 449 11.82 -11.31 14.02
N SER A 450 12.35 -12.53 14.12
CA SER A 450 12.92 -13.11 15.36
C SER A 450 14.17 -12.39 15.87
N ASP A 451 15.11 -12.04 14.97
CA ASP A 451 16.28 -11.20 15.28
C ASP A 451 15.96 -9.70 15.24
N HIS A 452 14.92 -9.29 14.50
CA HIS A 452 14.54 -7.89 14.33
C HIS A 452 13.67 -7.33 15.46
N ARG A 453 14.03 -7.71 16.69
CA ARG A 453 13.86 -6.82 17.84
C ARG A 453 14.41 -5.43 17.49
N SER A 454 13.55 -4.41 17.58
CA SER A 454 13.96 -3.00 17.55
C SER A 454 15.16 -2.77 18.47
N LEU A 455 16.04 -1.80 18.16
CA LEU A 455 17.22 -1.52 19.01
C LEU A 455 16.83 -1.31 20.48
N LEU A 456 15.67 -0.68 20.73
CA LEU A 456 15.06 -0.56 22.05
C LEU A 456 14.87 -1.92 22.75
N SER A 457 14.31 -2.92 22.06
CA SER A 457 14.10 -4.28 22.59
C SER A 457 15.33 -5.21 22.55
N ARG A 458 16.39 -4.83 21.83
CA ARG A 458 17.73 -5.43 22.00
C ARG A 458 18.42 -4.88 23.25
N LEU A 459 18.50 -3.55 23.38
CA LEU A 459 19.16 -2.88 24.50
C LEU A 459 18.37 -2.90 25.83
N SER A 460 17.06 -3.17 25.80
CA SER A 460 16.25 -3.41 27.00
C SER A 460 16.18 -4.88 27.43
N ALA A 461 16.79 -5.80 26.68
CA ALA A 461 16.93 -7.18 27.13
C ALA A 461 17.99 -7.22 28.25
N PRO A 462 17.68 -7.72 29.47
CA PRO A 462 18.69 -7.88 30.49
C PRO A 462 19.74 -8.89 30.00
N SER A 463 21.01 -8.49 30.05
CA SER A 463 22.16 -9.30 29.62
C SER A 463 22.42 -10.45 30.62
N GLY A 464 21.54 -11.45 30.61
CA GLY A 464 21.76 -12.72 31.29
C GLY A 464 22.99 -13.42 30.72
N PRO A 465 23.79 -14.14 31.54
CA PRO A 465 25.00 -14.80 31.09
C PRO A 465 24.67 -15.98 30.16
N SER A 466 24.67 -15.73 28.85
CA SER A 466 24.48 -16.73 27.80
C SER A 466 25.70 -17.64 27.69
N GLY A 467 25.72 -18.69 28.51
CA GLY A 467 26.80 -19.67 28.60
C GLY A 467 26.92 -20.57 27.36
N HIS A 468 27.43 -20.03 26.26
CA HIS A 468 27.83 -20.80 25.09
C HIS A 468 29.11 -21.60 25.38
N THR A 469 28.93 -22.82 25.89
CA THR A 469 30.00 -23.83 25.94
C THR A 469 30.16 -24.47 24.56
N GLY A 470 31.25 -24.14 23.87
CA GLY A 470 31.60 -24.78 22.61
C GLY A 470 32.10 -26.23 22.80
N PRO A 471 31.84 -27.16 21.86
CA PRO A 471 32.27 -28.55 21.99
C PRO A 471 33.75 -28.73 21.59
N ALA A 472 34.62 -28.88 22.59
CA ALA A 472 36.02 -29.29 22.39
C ALA A 472 36.56 -30.07 23.61
N GLY A 473 37.44 -31.05 23.35
CA GLY A 473 38.21 -31.75 24.38
C GLY A 473 37.69 -33.15 24.77
N THR A 474 38.36 -34.19 24.28
CA THR A 474 38.14 -35.58 24.69
C THR A 474 38.69 -35.84 26.11
N ILE A 475 38.06 -36.79 26.82
CA ILE A 475 38.33 -37.22 28.20
C ILE A 475 39.83 -37.54 28.47
N GLY A 476 40.35 -37.10 29.63
CA GLY A 476 41.79 -37.13 29.96
C GLY A 476 42.23 -37.44 31.41
N ARG A 477 41.43 -38.18 32.21
CA ARG A 477 41.82 -38.86 33.49
C ARG A 477 42.12 -38.02 34.77
N GLU A 478 41.72 -38.61 35.91
CA GLU A 478 42.23 -38.47 37.31
C GLU A 478 42.37 -37.06 37.97
N GLY A 479 41.96 -36.81 39.22
CA GLY A 479 41.26 -37.63 40.24
C GLY A 479 41.30 -37.01 41.66
N SER A 480 40.54 -37.54 42.64
CA SER A 480 40.51 -37.15 44.08
C SER A 480 39.98 -35.72 44.41
N MET A 481 39.46 -35.39 45.61
CA MET A 481 38.99 -36.15 46.80
C MET A 481 38.11 -35.23 47.68
N ARG A 482 36.96 -35.74 48.19
CA ARG A 482 36.20 -35.23 49.37
C ARG A 482 35.58 -33.80 49.22
N GLY A 483 34.63 -33.34 50.04
CA GLY A 483 34.05 -33.89 51.28
C GLY A 483 32.54 -34.20 51.25
N ARG A 484 31.94 -34.31 52.45
CA ARG A 484 30.71 -35.09 52.71
C ARG A 484 29.97 -34.59 53.96
N GLN A 485 28.66 -34.34 53.83
CA GLN A 485 27.61 -34.48 54.85
C GLN A 485 26.26 -34.40 54.10
N ASP A 486 25.48 -35.49 54.00
CA ASP A 486 24.52 -36.01 54.99
C ASP A 486 23.18 -35.23 54.95
N ARG A 487 22.10 -35.78 54.37
CA ARG A 487 21.11 -36.75 54.93
C ARG A 487 19.96 -36.03 55.69
N ALA A 488 18.68 -36.41 55.60
CA ALA A 488 18.01 -37.42 54.75
C ALA A 488 16.49 -37.04 54.53
N PRO A 489 15.46 -37.93 54.45
CA PRO A 489 14.60 -37.90 53.25
C PRO A 489 13.06 -37.88 53.49
N SER A 490 12.27 -37.75 52.42
CA SER A 490 10.97 -38.45 52.33
C SER A 490 10.45 -38.60 50.89
N ASN A 491 10.33 -39.85 50.48
CA ASN A 491 9.53 -40.41 49.38
C ASN A 491 9.44 -41.90 49.75
N PRO A 492 8.35 -42.66 49.48
CA PRO A 492 8.12 -43.10 48.09
C PRO A 492 6.68 -43.58 47.71
N ILE A 493 6.57 -44.14 46.49
CA ILE A 493 5.79 -45.35 46.13
C ILE A 493 4.26 -45.22 45.80
N GLN A 494 4.01 -45.28 44.49
CA GLN A 494 3.21 -46.32 43.77
C GLN A 494 1.72 -46.16 43.35
N ASN A 495 1.54 -46.62 42.10
CA ASN A 495 0.49 -47.48 41.54
C ASN A 495 -0.81 -46.93 40.93
N ARG A 496 -1.08 -47.48 39.73
CA ARG A 496 -2.39 -47.61 39.08
C ARG A 496 -3.32 -48.53 39.89
N PRO A 497 -4.63 -48.39 39.70
CA PRO A 497 -5.50 -49.56 39.53
C PRO A 497 -6.14 -49.63 38.13
N ARG A 498 -6.92 -50.69 37.88
CA ARG A 498 -7.47 -51.08 36.57
C ARG A 498 -8.84 -51.72 36.77
N SER A 499 -9.87 -51.29 36.02
CA SER A 499 -11.25 -51.84 36.01
C SER A 499 -12.01 -51.70 37.36
N GLU A 500 -13.35 -51.80 37.48
CA GLU A 500 -14.37 -52.58 36.74
C GLU A 500 -15.78 -51.93 36.63
N ARG A 501 -16.57 -52.44 35.67
CA ARG A 501 -18.05 -52.67 35.63
C ARG A 501 -19.06 -51.62 36.16
N SER A 502 -19.93 -51.15 35.25
CA SER A 502 -21.41 -51.33 35.27
C SER A 502 -22.05 -50.52 34.10
N ALA A 503 -23.17 -50.89 33.47
CA ALA A 503 -23.88 -52.17 33.30
C ALA A 503 -24.76 -52.08 32.01
N SER A 504 -25.27 -53.19 31.47
CA SER A 504 -26.17 -53.21 30.28
C SER A 504 -27.52 -53.83 30.62
N PRO A 505 -28.57 -53.56 29.83
CA PRO A 505 -29.04 -54.60 28.89
C PRO A 505 -29.33 -54.05 27.47
N ARG A 506 -29.22 -54.78 26.34
CA ARG A 506 -29.48 -56.18 25.91
C ARG A 506 -30.86 -56.45 25.26
N VAL A 507 -30.90 -56.20 23.94
CA VAL A 507 -31.66 -56.85 22.84
C VAL A 507 -30.68 -56.77 21.62
N GLY A 508 -30.64 -57.57 20.54
CA GLY A 508 -31.50 -58.61 19.94
C GLY A 508 -31.98 -58.13 18.55
N LEU A 509 -31.97 -58.88 17.46
CA LEU A 509 -31.53 -60.26 17.14
C LEU A 509 -30.98 -60.29 15.68
N THR A 510 -30.21 -61.35 15.32
CA THR A 510 -29.98 -61.92 13.95
C THR A 510 -29.59 -60.98 12.79
N GLU A 511 -28.35 -61.02 12.28
CA GLU A 511 -27.80 -61.97 11.26
C GLU A 511 -28.19 -61.65 9.78
N GLY A 512 -27.27 -61.61 8.80
CA GLY A 512 -25.82 -61.76 8.92
C GLY A 512 -24.99 -61.66 7.61
N ARG A 513 -23.66 -61.74 7.78
CA ARG A 513 -22.57 -61.99 6.79
C ARG A 513 -22.46 -61.16 5.50
N ARG A 514 -21.46 -60.26 5.51
CA ARG A 514 -20.54 -60.04 4.36
C ARG A 514 -19.60 -61.24 4.18
N PRO A 515 -18.86 -61.32 3.05
CA PRO A 515 -17.45 -61.70 3.07
C PRO A 515 -16.51 -60.50 2.82
N ARG A 516 -15.23 -60.68 3.16
CA ARG A 516 -14.13 -59.71 2.99
C ARG A 516 -12.94 -60.44 2.34
N SER A 517 -12.31 -59.81 1.36
CA SER A 517 -10.92 -60.07 0.93
C SER A 517 -10.40 -58.76 0.32
N LEU A 518 -9.41 -58.07 0.91
CA LEU A 518 -7.97 -58.42 0.99
C LEU A 518 -7.24 -58.38 -0.37
N ALA A 519 -7.04 -57.14 -0.85
CA ALA A 519 -5.72 -56.47 -0.99
C ALA A 519 -4.64 -56.96 -1.99
N LEU A 520 -3.76 -56.00 -2.31
CA LEU A 520 -2.50 -56.02 -3.07
C LEU A 520 -2.51 -56.07 -4.62
N GLU A 521 -2.27 -54.88 -5.19
CA GLU A 521 -1.20 -54.55 -6.16
C GLU A 521 -1.25 -55.00 -7.64
N VAL A 522 -0.30 -54.44 -8.40
CA VAL A 522 -0.02 -54.56 -9.84
C VAL A 522 -1.03 -53.90 -10.79
N TRP A 523 -0.80 -52.62 -11.09
CA TRP A 523 -1.25 -52.02 -12.35
C TRP A 523 -0.21 -52.26 -13.45
N ARG A 524 -0.64 -52.81 -14.60
CA ARG A 524 0.14 -52.97 -15.84
C ARG A 524 -0.77 -52.85 -17.06
N GLU A 525 -0.17 -52.51 -18.21
CA GLU A 525 -0.71 -52.65 -19.57
C GLU A 525 -2.20 -52.26 -19.79
N GLY A 526 -2.43 -50.98 -20.11
CA GLY A 526 -3.68 -50.50 -20.71
C GLY A 526 -3.42 -49.87 -22.08
N HIS A 527 -3.37 -50.68 -23.15
CA HIS A 527 -3.06 -50.20 -24.50
C HIS A 527 -4.03 -49.09 -24.97
N ARG A 528 -3.47 -48.02 -25.55
CA ARG A 528 -4.14 -47.26 -26.61
C ARG A 528 -3.41 -47.56 -27.92
N GLN A 529 -4.14 -48.09 -28.89
CA GLN A 529 -3.62 -48.37 -30.22
C GLN A 529 -3.36 -47.05 -30.94
N ALA A 530 -2.13 -46.84 -31.40
CA ALA A 530 -1.85 -45.89 -32.47
C ALA A 530 -2.19 -46.57 -33.79
N THR A 531 -2.93 -45.89 -34.67
CA THR A 531 -3.13 -46.31 -36.05
C THR A 531 -2.00 -45.75 -36.90
N ASP A 532 -1.09 -46.60 -37.36
CA ASP A 532 -0.04 -46.22 -38.29
C ASP A 532 -0.62 -45.70 -39.62
N ALA A 533 -0.08 -44.57 -40.09
CA ALA A 533 -0.20 -44.13 -41.48
C ALA A 533 1.18 -43.64 -41.91
N SER A 534 1.84 -44.41 -42.79
CA SER A 534 3.23 -44.16 -43.20
C SER A 534 3.40 -44.21 -44.72
N SER A 535 4.56 -43.75 -45.19
CA SER A 535 5.05 -43.78 -46.59
C SER A 535 4.42 -42.81 -47.61
N SER A 536 5.09 -41.65 -47.78
CA SER A 536 5.61 -41.18 -49.09
C SER A 536 6.60 -40.03 -48.85
N THR A 537 7.93 -40.23 -48.85
CA THR A 537 8.84 -40.28 -50.01
C THR A 537 8.72 -39.10 -50.98
N GLY A 538 9.76 -38.26 -51.09
CA GLY A 538 10.01 -37.50 -52.33
C GLY A 538 10.78 -36.18 -52.21
N SER A 539 11.96 -36.15 -52.84
CA SER A 539 12.67 -34.98 -53.42
C SER A 539 12.93 -33.72 -52.57
N GLY A 540 14.21 -33.35 -52.46
CA GLY A 540 14.61 -31.98 -52.12
C GLY A 540 14.89 -31.12 -53.36
N ARG A 541 15.05 -29.80 -53.14
CA ARG A 541 15.79 -28.80 -53.94
C ARG A 541 16.23 -27.73 -52.92
N ALA A 542 17.50 -27.36 -52.84
CA ALA A 542 18.15 -26.39 -53.75
C ALA A 542 17.34 -25.08 -53.79
N GLY A 543 17.86 -24.04 -53.14
CA GLY A 543 17.11 -22.82 -52.87
C GLY A 543 16.97 -21.90 -54.08
N ASP A 544 16.37 -20.73 -53.83
CA ASP A 544 16.83 -19.52 -54.51
C ASP A 544 16.68 -18.30 -53.59
N SER A 545 17.50 -17.28 -53.84
CA SER A 545 17.46 -15.99 -53.17
C SER A 545 16.40 -15.13 -53.83
N ARG A 546 15.49 -14.51 -53.05
CA ARG A 546 14.68 -13.41 -53.59
C ARG A 546 14.39 -12.32 -52.57
N GLU A 547 15.09 -11.21 -52.76
CA GLU A 547 14.71 -9.90 -52.23
C GLU A 547 13.30 -9.55 -52.72
N SER A 548 12.51 -8.86 -51.90
CA SER A 548 11.21 -8.32 -52.28
C SER A 548 10.94 -7.05 -51.49
N SER A 549 11.37 -5.93 -52.06
CA SER A 549 11.28 -4.59 -51.50
C SER A 549 9.84 -4.07 -51.52
N VAL A 550 9.07 -4.41 -50.48
CA VAL A 550 7.71 -3.89 -50.30
C VAL A 550 7.75 -2.43 -49.87
N SER A 551 7.65 -1.53 -50.86
CA SER A 551 7.40 -0.10 -50.63
C SER A 551 6.03 0.07 -49.96
N ARG A 552 6.03 0.48 -48.68
CA ARG A 552 4.79 0.83 -47.97
C ARG A 552 4.21 2.12 -48.55
N ARG A 553 3.14 2.00 -49.33
CA ARG A 553 2.14 3.06 -49.47
C ARG A 553 1.24 3.00 -48.25
N ASP A 554 1.00 4.15 -47.61
CA ASP A 554 -0.08 4.29 -46.65
C ASP A 554 -1.42 4.18 -47.38
N GLN A 555 -2.11 3.06 -47.16
CA GLN A 555 -3.51 2.88 -47.52
C GLN A 555 -4.29 2.66 -46.23
N TYR A 556 -5.35 3.44 -46.04
CA TYR A 556 -6.27 3.27 -44.92
C TYR A 556 -6.92 1.88 -45.02
N LEU A 557 -6.65 1.02 -44.05
CA LEU A 557 -7.35 -0.26 -43.84
C LEU A 557 -8.57 0.00 -42.94
N PRO A 558 -9.81 0.07 -43.47
CA PRO A 558 -10.94 0.61 -42.71
C PRO A 558 -11.73 -0.49 -41.98
N ALA A 559 -12.17 -0.19 -40.75
CA ALA A 559 -13.18 -0.89 -39.94
C ALA A 559 -12.98 -2.38 -39.56
N GLU A 560 -12.50 -3.25 -40.46
CA GLU A 560 -12.51 -4.71 -40.21
C GLU A 560 -11.53 -5.16 -39.12
N ILE A 561 -10.40 -4.47 -38.94
CA ILE A 561 -9.36 -4.87 -37.96
C ILE A 561 -9.82 -4.52 -36.53
N GLY A 562 -10.27 -3.28 -36.30
CA GLY A 562 -10.76 -2.83 -35.00
C GLY A 562 -11.97 -3.62 -34.50
N ASN A 563 -12.82 -4.12 -35.41
CA ASN A 563 -13.91 -5.04 -35.08
C ASN A 563 -13.42 -6.33 -34.39
N ASN A 564 -12.26 -6.87 -34.78
CA ASN A 564 -11.69 -8.06 -34.15
C ASN A 564 -11.10 -7.74 -32.77
N ALA A 565 -10.48 -6.57 -32.61
CA ALA A 565 -10.01 -6.10 -31.30
C ALA A 565 -11.18 -5.90 -30.31
N VAL A 566 -12.27 -5.26 -30.73
CA VAL A 566 -13.50 -5.09 -29.94
C VAL A 566 -14.13 -6.44 -29.60
N ARG A 567 -14.25 -7.36 -30.57
CA ARG A 567 -14.77 -8.71 -30.32
C ARG A 567 -13.96 -9.47 -29.27
N SER A 568 -12.63 -9.31 -29.24
CA SER A 568 -11.78 -9.93 -28.20
C SER A 568 -12.09 -9.48 -26.77
N LEU A 569 -12.71 -8.30 -26.57
CA LEU A 569 -13.10 -7.82 -25.25
C LEU A 569 -14.37 -8.50 -24.71
N ILE A 570 -15.10 -9.25 -25.53
CA ILE A 570 -16.40 -9.88 -25.22
C ILE A 570 -16.20 -11.40 -25.11
N PRO A 571 -16.89 -12.12 -24.20
CA PRO A 571 -16.96 -13.57 -24.24
C PRO A 571 -17.36 -14.12 -25.61
N GLY A 572 -16.92 -15.33 -25.94
CA GLY A 572 -17.37 -16.01 -27.15
C GLY A 572 -18.85 -16.42 -27.05
N ASP A 573 -19.51 -16.66 -28.18
CA ASP A 573 -20.90 -17.16 -28.18
C ASP A 573 -21.01 -18.57 -27.58
N GLU A 574 -19.89 -19.31 -27.55
CA GLU A 574 -19.73 -20.62 -26.90
C GLU A 574 -19.46 -20.52 -25.39
N ASP A 575 -19.14 -19.33 -24.83
CA ASP A 575 -18.97 -19.16 -23.37
C ASP A 575 -20.35 -19.18 -22.70
N ILE A 576 -20.83 -20.36 -22.32
CA ILE A 576 -22.10 -20.53 -21.58
C ILE A 576 -22.03 -19.71 -20.27
N TYR A 577 -22.98 -18.82 -20.08
CA TYR A 577 -23.08 -18.00 -18.87
C TYR A 577 -23.55 -18.89 -17.71
N PRO A 578 -22.77 -19.08 -16.63
CA PRO A 578 -23.14 -20.01 -15.55
C PRO A 578 -24.29 -19.49 -14.69
N HIS A 579 -24.53 -18.17 -14.70
CA HIS A 579 -25.55 -17.50 -13.91
C HIS A 579 -26.23 -16.44 -14.77
N ASP A 580 -27.53 -16.60 -15.04
CA ASP A 580 -28.37 -15.52 -15.54
C ASP A 580 -28.96 -14.74 -14.36
N PHE A 581 -28.98 -13.41 -14.48
CA PHE A 581 -29.59 -12.50 -13.52
C PHE A 581 -30.88 -11.86 -14.05
N SER A 582 -31.42 -12.34 -15.19
CA SER A 582 -32.76 -11.99 -15.69
C SER A 582 -33.89 -12.38 -14.72
N GLU A 583 -33.71 -13.45 -13.94
CA GLU A 583 -34.66 -13.90 -12.90
C GLU A 583 -34.68 -12.99 -11.65
N VAL A 584 -33.72 -12.08 -11.51
CA VAL A 584 -33.72 -11.12 -10.40
C VAL A 584 -34.82 -10.08 -10.64
N ARG A 585 -35.51 -9.66 -9.57
CA ARG A 585 -36.70 -8.78 -9.63
C ARG A 585 -36.50 -7.43 -10.35
N GLY A 586 -35.28 -7.06 -10.70
CA GLY A 586 -34.91 -5.80 -11.35
C GLY A 586 -34.02 -4.95 -10.46
N TRP A 587 -33.54 -3.84 -11.01
CA TRP A 587 -32.81 -2.81 -10.27
C TRP A 587 -33.77 -1.80 -9.65
N ASN A 588 -33.41 -1.18 -8.52
CA ASN A 588 -34.19 -0.05 -8.04
C ASN A 588 -34.06 1.14 -9.02
N LYS A 589 -35.17 1.62 -9.58
CA LYS A 589 -35.12 2.68 -10.60
C LYS A 589 -34.55 3.99 -10.06
N LYS A 590 -34.98 4.40 -8.86
CA LYS A 590 -34.54 5.66 -8.21
C LYS A 590 -33.03 5.67 -7.99
N PHE A 591 -32.45 4.54 -7.58
CA PHE A 591 -31.01 4.34 -7.45
C PHE A 591 -30.28 4.56 -8.79
N LEU A 592 -30.69 3.87 -9.86
CA LEU A 592 -30.01 3.97 -11.16
C LEU A 592 -30.09 5.37 -11.82
N HIS A 593 -31.10 6.18 -11.49
CA HIS A 593 -31.17 7.58 -11.96
C HIS A 593 -30.17 8.52 -11.25
N GLU A 594 -29.83 8.29 -9.99
CA GLU A 594 -28.96 9.19 -9.22
C GLU A 594 -27.47 8.80 -9.24
N VAL A 595 -27.15 7.52 -9.47
CA VAL A 595 -25.77 7.02 -9.40
C VAL A 595 -24.86 7.52 -10.52
N ILE A 596 -23.60 7.72 -10.13
CA ILE A 596 -22.43 7.89 -10.98
C ILE A 596 -21.73 6.54 -11.12
N ILE A 597 -21.28 6.19 -12.33
CA ILE A 597 -20.52 4.96 -12.59
C ILE A 597 -19.01 5.24 -12.62
N THR A 598 -18.24 4.41 -11.94
CA THR A 598 -16.76 4.50 -11.89
C THR A 598 -16.14 3.11 -12.07
N PHE A 599 -14.97 3.03 -12.70
CA PHE A 599 -14.34 1.79 -13.11
C PHE A 599 -12.99 1.59 -12.40
N PRO A 600 -12.84 0.57 -11.53
CA PRO A 600 -11.58 0.32 -10.81
C PRO A 600 -10.37 0.05 -11.72
N VAL A 601 -10.62 -0.37 -12.96
CA VAL A 601 -9.64 -0.55 -14.04
C VAL A 601 -10.27 -0.10 -15.37
N PRO A 602 -9.60 0.68 -16.24
CA PRO A 602 -10.19 1.19 -17.48
C PRO A 602 -10.68 0.11 -18.45
N GLU A 603 -10.04 -1.06 -18.46
CA GLU A 603 -10.39 -2.19 -19.32
C GLU A 603 -11.81 -2.70 -19.07
N ALA A 604 -12.30 -2.60 -17.82
CA ALA A 604 -13.65 -3.03 -17.46
C ALA A 604 -14.72 -2.16 -18.13
N GLN A 605 -14.48 -0.85 -18.21
CA GLN A 605 -15.32 0.08 -18.96
C GLN A 605 -15.40 -0.32 -20.44
N TRP A 606 -14.26 -0.62 -21.06
CA TRP A 606 -14.21 -0.96 -22.49
C TRP A 606 -14.90 -2.27 -22.78
N ARG A 607 -14.75 -3.28 -21.90
CA ARG A 607 -15.47 -4.56 -22.00
C ARG A 607 -16.99 -4.41 -21.89
N ILE A 608 -17.46 -3.59 -20.94
CA ILE A 608 -18.88 -3.26 -20.79
C ILE A 608 -19.39 -2.51 -22.04
N ARG A 609 -18.64 -1.52 -22.53
CA ARG A 609 -18.99 -0.75 -23.74
C ARG A 609 -18.94 -1.59 -25.02
N ALA A 610 -18.08 -2.61 -25.12
CA ALA A 610 -18.00 -3.49 -26.28
C ALA A 610 -19.33 -4.22 -26.56
N TRP A 611 -20.08 -4.63 -25.54
CA TRP A 611 -21.44 -5.18 -25.72
C TRP A 611 -22.36 -4.23 -26.49
N LEU A 612 -22.24 -2.91 -26.28
CA LEU A 612 -23.06 -1.92 -26.98
C LEU A 612 -22.62 -1.62 -28.43
N LEU A 613 -21.45 -2.10 -28.86
CA LEU A 613 -21.10 -2.12 -30.29
C LEU A 613 -21.73 -3.33 -31.00
N ARG A 614 -21.91 -4.44 -30.28
CA ARG A 614 -22.64 -5.61 -30.79
C ARG A 614 -24.15 -5.44 -30.73
N GLU A 615 -24.66 -4.84 -29.66
CA GLU A 615 -26.08 -4.71 -29.32
C GLU A 615 -26.38 -3.29 -28.81
N PRO A 616 -26.48 -2.27 -29.70
CA PRO A 616 -26.66 -0.87 -29.31
C PRO A 616 -27.90 -0.61 -28.44
N GLU A 617 -28.95 -1.40 -28.65
CA GLU A 617 -30.24 -1.34 -27.96
C GLU A 617 -30.27 -2.08 -26.62
N LEU A 618 -29.17 -2.68 -26.16
CA LEU A 618 -29.14 -3.43 -24.90
C LEU A 618 -29.51 -2.52 -23.70
N PRO A 619 -30.60 -2.78 -22.97
CA PRO A 619 -31.04 -1.91 -21.88
C PRO A 619 -30.00 -1.81 -20.76
N ALA A 620 -29.90 -0.65 -20.11
CA ALA A 620 -28.88 -0.36 -19.09
C ALA A 620 -28.86 -1.39 -17.95
N THR A 621 -30.03 -1.82 -17.49
CA THR A 621 -30.16 -2.88 -16.47
C THR A 621 -29.65 -4.24 -16.94
N GLN A 622 -29.89 -4.61 -18.20
CA GLN A 622 -29.37 -5.85 -18.78
C GLN A 622 -27.84 -5.78 -18.99
N LEU A 623 -27.32 -4.61 -19.36
CA LEU A 623 -25.88 -4.35 -19.45
C LEU A 623 -25.18 -4.52 -18.08
N LEU A 624 -25.77 -3.98 -17.01
CA LEU A 624 -25.27 -4.18 -15.64
C LEU A 624 -25.41 -5.64 -15.18
N ASN A 625 -26.50 -6.33 -15.53
CA ASN A 625 -26.65 -7.76 -15.27
C ASN A 625 -25.55 -8.59 -15.95
N ARG A 626 -25.23 -8.30 -17.22
CA ARG A 626 -24.11 -8.94 -17.92
C ARG A 626 -22.77 -8.67 -17.23
N ALA A 627 -22.51 -7.42 -16.86
CA ALA A 627 -21.30 -7.05 -16.12
C ALA A 627 -21.15 -7.83 -14.80
N LEU A 628 -22.23 -7.93 -14.00
CA LEU A 628 -22.24 -8.74 -12.78
C LEU A 628 -22.07 -10.25 -13.07
N SER A 629 -22.77 -10.81 -14.06
CA SER A 629 -22.70 -12.25 -14.40
C SER A 629 -21.31 -12.70 -14.87
N ARG A 630 -20.55 -11.77 -15.44
CA ARG A 630 -19.15 -11.95 -15.88
C ARG A 630 -18.14 -11.39 -14.88
N PHE A 631 -18.61 -11.01 -13.69
CA PHE A 631 -17.84 -10.45 -12.58
C PHE A 631 -16.86 -9.34 -13.02
N ILE A 632 -17.29 -8.48 -13.95
CA ILE A 632 -16.49 -7.35 -14.42
C ILE A 632 -16.50 -6.27 -13.33
N PRO A 633 -15.34 -5.73 -12.90
CA PRO A 633 -15.30 -4.73 -11.83
C PRO A 633 -15.83 -3.37 -12.30
N PHE A 634 -16.90 -2.89 -11.66
CA PHE A 634 -17.46 -1.55 -11.82
C PHE A 634 -18.11 -1.11 -10.51
N ARG A 635 -18.18 0.19 -10.25
CA ARG A 635 -18.75 0.76 -9.02
C ARG A 635 -19.89 1.70 -9.36
N LEU A 636 -20.86 1.77 -8.44
CA LEU A 636 -21.97 2.72 -8.47
C LEU A 636 -21.86 3.62 -7.25
N GLU A 637 -21.74 4.93 -7.46
CA GLU A 637 -21.51 5.92 -6.42
C GLU A 637 -22.68 6.90 -6.35
N MET A 638 -23.12 7.23 -5.13
CA MET A 638 -24.20 8.17 -4.89
C MET A 638 -23.64 9.56 -4.56
N PRO A 639 -24.06 10.65 -5.22
CA PRO A 639 -23.74 12.00 -4.76
C PRO A 639 -24.18 12.20 -3.30
N GLU A 640 -23.35 12.81 -2.45
CA GLU A 640 -23.65 12.98 -1.01
C GLU A 640 -24.99 13.73 -0.80
N ALA A 641 -25.28 14.69 -1.69
CA ALA A 641 -26.55 15.45 -1.72
C ALA A 641 -27.79 14.63 -2.14
N ALA A 642 -27.60 13.44 -2.73
CA ALA A 642 -28.68 12.52 -3.10
C ALA A 642 -28.95 11.44 -2.03
N LEU A 643 -27.99 11.17 -1.12
CA LEU A 643 -28.16 10.20 -0.02
C LEU A 643 -29.44 10.36 0.80
N PRO A 644 -29.94 11.58 1.13
CA PRO A 644 -31.19 11.72 1.88
C PRO A 644 -32.43 11.18 1.17
N LYS A 645 -32.37 10.91 -0.14
CA LYS A 645 -33.44 10.24 -0.90
C LYS A 645 -33.51 8.72 -0.63
N PHE A 646 -32.44 8.15 -0.06
CA PHE A 646 -32.27 6.71 0.22
C PHE A 646 -32.15 6.39 1.72
N THR A 647 -31.91 7.41 2.56
CA THR A 647 -32.06 7.28 4.02
C THR A 647 -33.53 7.10 4.39
N ARG A 648 -33.89 5.85 4.67
CA ARG A 648 -35.14 5.44 5.34
C ARG A 648 -35.22 6.00 6.77
N VAL A 649 -36.42 6.02 7.37
CA VAL A 649 -36.55 6.32 8.82
C VAL A 649 -36.00 5.16 9.65
N GLN A 650 -35.66 5.38 10.93
CA GLN A 650 -34.95 4.38 11.72
C GLN A 650 -35.77 3.09 11.94
N GLU A 651 -37.09 3.24 11.95
CA GLU A 651 -38.11 2.19 12.11
C GLU A 651 -38.28 1.32 10.85
N GLU A 652 -37.80 1.77 9.68
CA GLU A 652 -37.83 1.04 8.40
C GLU A 652 -36.54 0.23 8.12
N TYR A 653 -35.56 0.30 9.01
CA TYR A 653 -34.40 -0.59 9.01
C TYR A 653 -34.72 -1.84 9.83
N SER A 654 -34.18 -2.99 9.43
CA SER A 654 -34.33 -4.19 10.25
C SER A 654 -33.57 -4.03 11.57
N GLY A 655 -34.01 -4.72 12.63
CA GLY A 655 -33.27 -4.73 13.91
C GLY A 655 -31.82 -5.22 13.75
N TRP A 656 -31.54 -6.01 12.71
CA TRP A 656 -30.20 -6.41 12.31
C TRP A 656 -29.42 -5.29 11.60
N ASP A 657 -30.03 -4.52 10.69
CA ASP A 657 -29.41 -3.33 10.08
C ASP A 657 -28.99 -2.33 11.16
N VAL A 658 -29.82 -2.13 12.20
CA VAL A 658 -29.50 -1.24 13.33
C VAL A 658 -28.36 -1.83 14.18
N ALA A 659 -28.42 -3.13 14.52
CA ALA A 659 -27.38 -3.80 15.29
C ALA A 659 -26.02 -3.87 14.55
N ALA A 660 -26.02 -3.78 13.22
CA ALA A 660 -24.81 -3.78 12.40
C ALA A 660 -23.89 -2.57 12.64
N ALA A 661 -24.33 -1.54 13.38
CA ALA A 661 -23.49 -0.41 13.81
C ALA A 661 -22.14 -0.84 14.41
N LEU A 662 -22.13 -1.95 15.16
CA LEU A 662 -20.94 -2.49 15.83
C LEU A 662 -19.85 -2.94 14.85
N TYR A 663 -20.19 -3.30 13.61
CA TYR A 663 -19.19 -3.62 12.56
C TYR A 663 -18.42 -2.37 12.08
N TYR A 664 -18.98 -1.18 12.31
CA TYR A 664 -18.48 0.12 11.84
C TYR A 664 -17.86 0.95 12.98
N GLU A 665 -17.78 0.41 14.20
CA GLU A 665 -17.12 1.08 15.33
C GLU A 665 -15.60 1.22 15.11
N PRO A 666 -14.98 2.39 15.37
CA PRO A 666 -13.55 2.61 15.16
C PRO A 666 -12.64 1.64 15.94
N GLY A 667 -12.15 0.62 15.25
CA GLY A 667 -11.28 -0.43 15.81
C GLY A 667 -11.89 -1.83 15.78
N TYR A 668 -13.15 -1.99 15.38
CA TYR A 668 -13.75 -3.29 15.12
C TYR A 668 -12.94 -4.10 14.08
N ARG A 669 -12.80 -5.41 14.32
CA ARG A 669 -12.25 -6.39 13.38
C ARG A 669 -12.93 -7.74 13.60
N ASP A 670 -13.29 -8.41 12.51
CA ASP A 670 -13.77 -9.80 12.57
C ASP A 670 -12.67 -10.75 13.11
N PRO A 671 -12.98 -11.78 13.91
CA PRO A 671 -11.97 -12.63 14.56
C PRO A 671 -11.03 -13.33 13.56
N GLU A 672 -9.71 -13.19 13.73
CA GLU A 672 -8.66 -13.67 12.81
C GLU A 672 -8.72 -15.19 12.54
N LEU A 673 -8.45 -15.63 11.30
CA LEU A 673 -8.36 -17.05 10.92
C LEU A 673 -6.98 -17.58 11.32
N CYS A 674 -6.92 -18.69 12.05
CA CYS A 674 -5.65 -19.27 12.52
C CYS A 674 -5.32 -20.54 11.73
N TYR A 675 -4.12 -20.64 11.15
CA TYR A 675 -3.75 -21.84 10.39
C TYR A 675 -3.75 -23.08 11.30
N THR A 676 -4.68 -24.00 11.07
CA THR A 676 -4.68 -25.34 11.67
C THR A 676 -4.17 -26.37 10.64
N PRO A 677 -3.52 -27.48 11.03
CA PRO A 677 -3.05 -28.49 10.07
C PRO A 677 -4.17 -29.37 9.47
N SER A 678 -5.44 -29.10 9.83
CA SER A 678 -6.62 -29.87 9.42
C SER A 678 -7.38 -29.12 8.32
N ALA A 679 -7.32 -29.61 7.08
CA ALA A 679 -8.02 -29.03 5.94
C ALA A 679 -9.53 -28.89 6.18
N ALA A 680 -10.18 -29.91 6.76
CA ALA A 680 -11.60 -29.85 7.13
C ALA A 680 -11.90 -28.77 8.19
N THR A 681 -10.99 -28.54 9.13
CA THR A 681 -11.14 -27.46 10.14
C THR A 681 -10.99 -26.10 9.49
N GLN A 682 -9.92 -25.88 8.71
CA GLN A 682 -9.72 -24.66 7.94
C GLN A 682 -10.92 -24.34 7.03
N ALA A 683 -11.43 -25.33 6.31
CA ALA A 683 -12.57 -25.17 5.41
C ALA A 683 -13.90 -24.89 6.16
N SER A 684 -14.03 -25.34 7.41
CA SER A 684 -15.16 -24.96 8.28
C SER A 684 -15.04 -23.52 8.75
N GLU A 685 -13.90 -23.13 9.32
CA GLU A 685 -13.62 -21.77 9.79
C GLU A 685 -13.73 -20.73 8.67
N PHE A 686 -13.21 -21.06 7.49
CA PHE A 686 -13.33 -20.25 6.28
C PHE A 686 -14.79 -20.00 5.90
N ARG A 687 -15.61 -21.05 5.78
CA ARG A 687 -17.03 -20.92 5.44
C ARG A 687 -17.79 -20.08 6.47
N SER A 688 -17.55 -20.30 7.77
CA SER A 688 -18.13 -19.48 8.83
C SER A 688 -17.70 -18.00 8.74
N SER A 689 -16.42 -17.73 8.44
CA SER A 689 -15.92 -16.37 8.23
C SER A 689 -16.55 -15.69 7.01
N VAL A 690 -16.68 -16.39 5.89
CA VAL A 690 -17.26 -15.84 4.67
C VAL A 690 -18.72 -15.50 4.89
N LEU A 691 -19.50 -16.40 5.49
CA LEU A 691 -20.90 -16.12 5.83
C LEU A 691 -21.03 -14.92 6.78
N ALA A 692 -20.22 -14.85 7.85
CA ALA A 692 -20.25 -13.72 8.78
C ALA A 692 -19.99 -12.37 8.10
N ILE A 693 -19.09 -12.33 7.12
CA ILE A 693 -18.77 -11.12 6.34
C ILE A 693 -19.85 -10.82 5.30
N LEU A 694 -20.35 -11.83 4.58
CA LEU A 694 -21.39 -11.64 3.56
C LEU A 694 -22.77 -11.32 4.15
N HIS A 695 -22.98 -11.59 5.44
CA HIS A 695 -24.13 -11.05 6.14
C HIS A 695 -24.09 -9.52 6.18
N LYS A 696 -22.96 -8.88 6.58
CA LYS A 696 -22.83 -7.43 6.85
C LYS A 696 -23.51 -6.53 5.79
N PRO A 697 -24.08 -5.36 6.16
CA PRO A 697 -24.78 -4.49 5.21
C PRO A 697 -23.98 -4.15 3.95
N ASN A 698 -22.70 -3.77 4.09
CA ASN A 698 -21.78 -3.40 3.00
C ASN A 698 -21.29 -4.57 2.12
N ALA A 699 -21.65 -5.83 2.41
CA ALA A 699 -21.16 -7.00 1.68
C ALA A 699 -21.47 -6.98 0.17
N THR A 700 -22.51 -6.26 -0.24
CA THR A 700 -22.89 -6.02 -1.64
C THR A 700 -21.77 -5.36 -2.45
N ALA A 701 -20.88 -4.60 -1.82
CA ALA A 701 -19.68 -4.04 -2.44
C ALA A 701 -18.74 -5.10 -3.06
N PHE A 702 -18.74 -6.35 -2.58
CA PHE A 702 -17.91 -7.40 -3.17
C PHE A 702 -18.32 -7.77 -4.60
N LEU A 703 -19.61 -7.65 -4.96
CA LEU A 703 -20.07 -7.91 -6.32
C LEU A 703 -19.52 -6.87 -7.32
N PHE A 704 -19.40 -5.62 -6.87
CA PHE A 704 -18.85 -4.49 -7.61
C PHE A 704 -17.31 -4.50 -7.73
N GLU A 705 -16.61 -5.15 -6.78
CA GLU A 705 -15.15 -5.37 -6.86
C GLU A 705 -14.72 -6.38 -7.92
N GLY A 706 -15.66 -7.16 -8.47
CA GLY A 706 -15.44 -8.07 -9.59
C GLY A 706 -14.53 -9.27 -9.32
N GLY A 707 -14.20 -9.97 -10.40
CA GLY A 707 -13.35 -11.15 -10.48
C GLY A 707 -13.60 -12.18 -9.38
N LEU A 708 -12.50 -12.64 -8.80
CA LEU A 708 -12.49 -13.66 -7.75
C LEU A 708 -13.24 -13.24 -6.48
N LEU A 709 -13.22 -11.95 -6.10
CA LEU A 709 -13.99 -11.48 -4.93
C LEU A 709 -15.49 -11.61 -5.18
N ALA A 710 -15.97 -11.10 -6.31
CA ALA A 710 -17.38 -11.14 -6.66
C ALA A 710 -17.89 -12.58 -6.84
N ARG A 711 -17.07 -13.47 -7.44
CA ARG A 711 -17.44 -14.89 -7.58
C ARG A 711 -17.54 -15.61 -6.23
N ILE A 712 -16.62 -15.37 -5.29
CA ILE A 712 -16.71 -15.93 -3.92
C ILE A 712 -17.93 -15.36 -3.19
N ALA A 713 -18.15 -14.05 -3.27
CA ALA A 713 -19.31 -13.39 -2.65
C ALA A 713 -20.64 -13.94 -3.18
N PHE A 714 -20.74 -14.16 -4.50
CA PHE A 714 -21.88 -14.83 -5.10
C PHE A 714 -22.02 -16.29 -4.65
N GLN A 715 -20.91 -17.05 -4.56
CA GLN A 715 -20.96 -18.47 -4.17
C GLN A 715 -21.59 -18.71 -2.78
N TYR A 716 -21.31 -17.82 -1.82
CA TYR A 716 -21.73 -18.01 -0.43
C TYR A 716 -22.87 -17.07 0.00
N GLY A 717 -23.09 -15.95 -0.68
CA GLY A 717 -24.24 -15.05 -0.47
C GLY A 717 -25.44 -15.32 -1.39
N GLY A 718 -25.22 -16.03 -2.50
CA GLY A 718 -26.24 -16.41 -3.48
C GLY A 718 -27.01 -15.24 -4.09
N MET A 719 -28.19 -15.55 -4.65
CA MET A 719 -29.03 -14.57 -5.31
C MET A 719 -29.58 -13.48 -4.35
N GLN A 720 -29.61 -13.73 -3.04
CA GLN A 720 -30.01 -12.74 -2.04
C GLN A 720 -29.01 -11.58 -1.95
N LEU A 721 -27.71 -11.84 -2.12
CA LEU A 721 -26.70 -10.78 -2.17
C LEU A 721 -26.83 -9.94 -3.45
N VAL A 722 -27.16 -10.57 -4.59
CA VAL A 722 -27.42 -9.87 -5.87
C VAL A 722 -28.67 -9.01 -5.76
N GLN A 723 -29.77 -9.54 -5.18
CA GLN A 723 -30.99 -8.78 -4.91
C GLN A 723 -30.74 -7.57 -4.01
N ARG A 724 -29.91 -7.71 -2.96
CA ARG A 724 -29.49 -6.56 -2.12
C ARG A 724 -28.71 -5.51 -2.92
N ALA A 725 -27.76 -5.91 -3.77
CA ALA A 725 -26.98 -4.96 -4.58
C ALA A 725 -27.82 -4.24 -5.64
N MET A 726 -28.82 -4.91 -6.22
CA MET A 726 -29.76 -4.32 -7.18
C MET A 726 -30.79 -3.39 -6.52
N ALA A 727 -31.10 -3.59 -5.23
CA ALA A 727 -31.97 -2.70 -4.46
C ALA A 727 -31.34 -1.32 -4.17
N GLY A 728 -30.01 -1.19 -4.30
CA GLY A 728 -29.28 0.06 -4.12
C GLY A 728 -28.39 0.06 -2.89
N LEU A 729 -28.29 1.21 -2.22
CA LEU A 729 -27.41 1.40 -1.06
C LEU A 729 -27.91 0.64 0.18
N SER A 730 -27.02 -0.10 0.83
CA SER A 730 -27.27 -0.75 2.13
C SER A 730 -27.25 0.23 3.31
N ALA A 731 -27.70 -0.27 4.47
CA ALA A 731 -27.68 0.46 5.74
C ALA A 731 -26.27 0.92 6.19
N ALA A 732 -25.19 0.31 5.69
CA ALA A 732 -23.83 0.83 5.91
C ALA A 732 -23.74 2.30 5.48
N VAL A 733 -24.19 2.58 4.24
CA VAL A 733 -24.14 3.91 3.65
C VAL A 733 -25.29 4.80 4.12
N THR A 734 -26.52 4.28 4.16
CA THR A 734 -27.72 5.11 4.38
C THR A 734 -28.08 5.37 5.84
N LEU A 735 -27.64 4.51 6.77
CA LEU A 735 -27.87 4.63 8.22
C LEU A 735 -26.57 4.95 8.96
N HIS A 736 -25.56 4.08 8.86
CA HIS A 736 -24.31 4.19 9.64
C HIS A 736 -23.33 5.21 9.08
N ARG A 737 -23.52 5.62 7.82
CA ARG A 737 -22.61 6.51 7.05
C ARG A 737 -21.18 5.97 6.95
N ASP A 738 -21.03 4.65 6.96
CA ASP A 738 -19.82 3.96 6.53
C ASP A 738 -19.79 3.78 5.01
N GLY A 739 -18.61 3.65 4.43
CA GLY A 739 -18.40 3.57 2.97
C GLY A 739 -17.29 4.49 2.48
N ALA A 740 -16.85 4.29 1.24
CA ALA A 740 -15.81 5.11 0.63
C ALA A 740 -16.41 6.41 0.08
N THR A 741 -15.86 7.55 0.51
CA THR A 741 -16.18 8.88 -0.03
C THR A 741 -15.15 9.27 -1.09
N SER A 742 -15.59 9.66 -2.29
CA SER A 742 -14.73 10.38 -3.24
C SER A 742 -14.83 11.88 -2.98
N ILE A 743 -13.70 12.52 -2.69
CA ILE A 743 -13.64 13.97 -2.44
C ILE A 743 -13.90 14.74 -3.74
N GLU A 744 -13.29 14.30 -4.84
CA GLU A 744 -13.35 14.94 -6.17
C GLU A 744 -14.80 15.10 -6.68
N CYS A 745 -15.61 14.05 -6.55
CA CYS A 745 -16.99 14.03 -7.04
C CYS A 745 -18.03 14.39 -5.96
N SER A 746 -17.61 14.55 -4.69
CA SER A 746 -18.51 14.58 -3.53
C SER A 746 -19.52 13.42 -3.52
N THR A 747 -19.02 12.22 -3.81
CA THR A 747 -19.79 10.96 -3.86
C THR A 747 -19.44 10.04 -2.69
N ARG A 748 -20.37 9.13 -2.40
CA ARG A 748 -20.23 8.05 -1.44
C ARG A 748 -20.67 6.75 -2.07
N ARG A 749 -19.88 5.70 -1.91
CA ARG A 749 -20.17 4.34 -2.38
C ARG A 749 -20.01 3.33 -1.26
N GLU A 750 -20.64 2.18 -1.43
CA GLU A 750 -20.34 1.02 -0.60
C GLU A 750 -18.87 0.62 -0.75
N SER A 751 -18.25 0.14 0.34
CA SER A 751 -16.87 -0.34 0.31
C SER A 751 -16.68 -1.54 1.23
N VAL A 752 -15.68 -2.33 0.86
CA VAL A 752 -15.16 -3.44 1.67
C VAL A 752 -13.69 -3.18 1.94
N SER A 753 -13.30 -3.27 3.19
CA SER A 753 -11.94 -2.99 3.65
C SER A 753 -10.94 -4.00 3.07
N ALA A 754 -9.66 -3.61 3.02
CA ALA A 754 -8.58 -4.55 2.66
C ALA A 754 -8.55 -5.80 3.58
N TYR A 755 -8.97 -5.64 4.84
CA TYR A 755 -9.17 -6.75 5.76
C TYR A 755 -10.27 -7.70 5.26
N GLU A 756 -11.47 -7.20 5.02
CA GLU A 756 -12.59 -8.03 4.55
C GLU A 756 -12.29 -8.72 3.19
N LYS A 757 -11.50 -8.09 2.31
CA LYS A 757 -11.00 -8.72 1.08
C LYS A 757 -10.08 -9.92 1.35
N THR A 758 -9.10 -9.78 2.24
CA THR A 758 -8.21 -10.91 2.64
C THR A 758 -8.98 -12.00 3.39
N ARG A 759 -10.01 -11.63 4.14
CA ARG A 759 -10.93 -12.58 4.78
C ARG A 759 -11.79 -13.36 3.79
N LEU A 760 -12.33 -12.71 2.75
CA LEU A 760 -13.12 -13.39 1.73
C LEU A 760 -12.29 -14.40 0.92
N LEU A 761 -10.98 -14.13 0.76
CA LEU A 761 -10.01 -15.06 0.17
C LEU A 761 -9.54 -16.17 1.14
N GLY A 762 -9.99 -16.12 2.40
CA GLY A 762 -9.64 -17.09 3.43
C GLY A 762 -8.17 -17.08 3.81
N VAL A 763 -7.57 -15.89 3.96
CA VAL A 763 -6.19 -15.75 4.44
C VAL A 763 -6.12 -16.09 5.94
N PHE A 764 -5.37 -17.14 6.26
CA PHE A 764 -5.03 -17.56 7.62
C PHE A 764 -3.75 -16.86 8.07
N LYS A 765 -3.74 -16.42 9.34
CA LYS A 765 -2.49 -16.14 10.05
C LYS A 765 -1.65 -17.42 10.13
N PRO A 766 -0.31 -17.31 10.00
CA PRO A 766 0.58 -18.44 10.26
C PRO A 766 0.36 -19.03 11.65
N ALA A 767 0.50 -20.36 11.76
CA ALA A 767 0.63 -21.01 13.06
C ALA A 767 1.96 -20.62 13.71
N GLU A 768 2.07 -20.79 15.03
CA GLU A 768 3.34 -20.62 15.75
C GLU A 768 4.46 -21.45 15.09
N GLY A 769 5.56 -20.78 14.71
CA GLY A 769 6.67 -21.41 13.96
C GLY A 769 6.52 -21.45 12.43
N LYS A 770 5.47 -20.84 11.85
CA LYS A 770 5.41 -20.50 10.41
C LYS A 770 5.48 -18.98 10.22
N THR A 771 6.08 -18.53 9.12
CA THR A 771 6.15 -17.11 8.72
C THR A 771 5.13 -16.73 7.64
N VAL A 772 4.96 -17.60 6.64
CA VAL A 772 4.18 -17.30 5.43
C VAL A 772 2.68 -17.45 5.68
N ALA A 773 1.88 -16.46 5.30
CA ALA A 773 0.42 -16.56 5.32
C ALA A 773 -0.06 -17.58 4.26
N HIS A 774 -1.13 -18.30 4.57
CA HIS A 774 -1.73 -19.31 3.68
C HIS A 774 -3.18 -18.89 3.38
N SER A 775 -3.72 -19.16 2.19
CA SER A 775 -5.08 -18.77 1.80
C SER A 775 -5.88 -19.85 1.07
N MET A 776 -7.21 -19.87 1.25
CA MET A 776 -8.13 -20.76 0.52
C MET A 776 -8.26 -20.43 -0.96
N PHE A 777 -8.12 -19.15 -1.30
CA PHE A 777 -8.08 -18.66 -2.67
C PHE A 777 -6.81 -17.83 -2.89
N PRO A 778 -6.26 -17.80 -4.12
CA PRO A 778 -5.06 -17.04 -4.43
C PRO A 778 -5.26 -15.54 -4.14
N PRO A 779 -4.26 -14.81 -3.62
CA PRO A 779 -4.31 -13.35 -3.54
C PRO A 779 -4.59 -12.73 -4.91
N LEU A 780 -5.32 -11.62 -4.96
CA LEU A 780 -5.87 -11.06 -6.22
C LEU A 780 -4.79 -10.72 -7.26
N THR A 781 -3.63 -10.25 -6.79
CA THR A 781 -2.43 -10.05 -7.60
C THR A 781 -1.97 -11.37 -8.23
N ILE A 782 -1.79 -12.41 -7.41
CA ILE A 782 -1.35 -13.74 -7.86
C ILE A 782 -2.37 -14.37 -8.82
N PHE A 783 -3.67 -14.19 -8.58
CA PHE A 783 -4.71 -14.63 -9.52
C PHE A 783 -4.57 -13.92 -10.88
N ARG A 784 -4.66 -12.58 -10.90
CA ARG A 784 -4.59 -11.74 -12.11
C ARG A 784 -3.27 -11.88 -12.90
N ASP A 785 -2.17 -12.19 -12.21
CA ASP A 785 -0.83 -12.18 -12.81
C ASP A 785 -0.33 -13.58 -13.21
N TYR A 786 -0.99 -14.66 -12.75
CA TYR A 786 -0.61 -16.06 -13.07
C TYR A 786 -1.71 -16.92 -13.71
N PHE A 787 -3.00 -16.58 -13.55
CA PHE A 787 -4.13 -17.33 -14.12
C PHE A 787 -4.60 -16.69 -15.43
N HIS A 788 -3.97 -17.06 -16.55
CA HIS A 788 -4.18 -16.40 -17.85
C HIS A 788 -5.61 -16.50 -18.41
N ALA A 789 -6.43 -17.44 -17.92
CA ALA A 789 -7.84 -17.55 -18.28
C ALA A 789 -8.71 -16.40 -17.74
N TYR A 790 -8.22 -15.65 -16.73
CA TYR A 790 -8.83 -14.41 -16.26
C TYR A 790 -8.04 -13.19 -16.75
N ASP A 791 -8.63 -12.43 -17.65
CA ASP A 791 -8.04 -11.25 -18.30
C ASP A 791 -8.74 -9.93 -17.89
N GLY A 792 -9.64 -10.00 -16.90
CA GLY A 792 -10.63 -8.96 -16.56
C GLY A 792 -12.07 -9.40 -16.78
N ILE A 793 -12.31 -10.55 -17.44
CA ILE A 793 -13.62 -11.21 -17.56
C ILE A 793 -13.60 -12.59 -16.92
N TRP A 794 -14.73 -12.99 -16.34
CA TRP A 794 -14.98 -14.36 -15.94
C TRP A 794 -15.40 -15.22 -17.13
N THR A 795 -14.52 -16.14 -17.53
CA THR A 795 -14.70 -17.08 -18.65
C THR A 795 -15.14 -18.46 -18.14
N THR A 796 -15.53 -19.35 -19.04
CA THR A 796 -15.90 -20.73 -18.68
C THR A 796 -14.77 -21.46 -17.93
N GLU A 797 -13.50 -21.26 -18.33
CA GLU A 797 -12.34 -21.85 -17.64
C GLU A 797 -12.08 -21.23 -16.25
N CYS A 798 -12.46 -19.96 -16.02
CA CYS A 798 -12.47 -19.40 -14.66
C CYS A 798 -13.48 -20.13 -13.76
N GLU A 799 -14.65 -20.45 -14.29
CA GLU A 799 -15.72 -21.13 -13.56
C GLU A 799 -15.35 -22.58 -13.23
N ASP A 800 -14.84 -23.35 -14.21
CA ASP A 800 -14.36 -24.72 -14.02
C ASP A 800 -13.26 -24.80 -12.93
N TRP A 801 -12.28 -23.90 -13.00
CA TRP A 801 -11.21 -23.82 -11.99
C TRP A 801 -11.76 -23.49 -10.59
N PHE A 802 -12.70 -22.55 -10.52
CA PHE A 802 -13.27 -22.05 -9.27
C PHE A 802 -14.18 -23.09 -8.61
N MET A 803 -15.09 -23.70 -9.36
CA MET A 803 -15.99 -24.73 -8.87
C MET A 803 -15.21 -25.93 -8.35
N LYS A 804 -14.08 -26.28 -8.98
CA LYS A 804 -13.15 -27.28 -8.45
C LYS A 804 -12.49 -26.88 -7.12
N GLN A 805 -12.15 -25.60 -6.90
CA GLN A 805 -11.68 -25.17 -5.58
C GLN A 805 -12.80 -25.26 -4.54
N VAL A 806 -14.02 -24.82 -4.89
CA VAL A 806 -15.19 -24.89 -4.01
C VAL A 806 -15.54 -26.32 -3.63
N GLU A 807 -15.46 -27.27 -4.57
CA GLU A 807 -15.68 -28.69 -4.31
C GLU A 807 -14.66 -29.23 -3.28
N HIS A 808 -13.36 -29.01 -3.50
CA HIS A 808 -12.33 -29.44 -2.55
C HIS A 808 -12.49 -28.78 -1.17
N ILE A 809 -12.94 -27.52 -1.10
CA ILE A 809 -13.26 -26.82 0.17
C ILE A 809 -14.48 -27.45 0.83
N ALA A 810 -15.53 -27.78 0.07
CA ALA A 810 -16.75 -28.39 0.60
C ALA A 810 -16.48 -29.79 1.19
N GLN A 811 -15.65 -30.58 0.51
CA GLN A 811 -15.15 -31.91 0.94
C GLN A 811 -14.14 -31.82 2.10
N GLY A 812 -13.47 -30.66 2.27
CA GLY A 812 -12.45 -30.45 3.29
C GLY A 812 -11.08 -31.08 2.94
N GLU A 813 -10.80 -31.25 1.64
CA GLU A 813 -9.58 -31.90 1.13
C GLU A 813 -8.43 -30.91 0.87
N ILE A 814 -8.74 -29.65 0.56
CA ILE A 814 -7.72 -28.63 0.27
C ILE A 814 -7.22 -27.94 1.54
N LEU A 815 -5.89 -27.94 1.71
CA LEU A 815 -5.20 -27.05 2.65
C LEU A 815 -5.03 -25.67 2.00
N ALA A 816 -5.21 -24.62 2.78
CA ALA A 816 -4.84 -23.25 2.40
C ALA A 816 -3.38 -23.19 1.95
N GLN A 817 -3.10 -22.54 0.82
CA GLN A 817 -1.80 -22.53 0.16
C GLN A 817 -1.07 -21.20 0.33
N THR A 818 0.26 -21.23 0.34
CA THR A 818 1.12 -20.04 0.27
C THR A 818 1.10 -19.40 -1.12
N GLU A 819 1.59 -18.16 -1.25
CA GLU A 819 1.69 -17.52 -2.57
C GLU A 819 2.54 -18.33 -3.58
N GLY A 820 3.62 -18.97 -3.14
CA GLY A 820 4.50 -19.75 -4.00
C GLY A 820 3.79 -20.99 -4.56
N GLU A 821 2.97 -21.63 -3.74
CA GLU A 821 2.13 -22.76 -4.12
C GLU A 821 1.00 -22.31 -5.08
N TRP A 822 0.34 -21.19 -4.81
CA TRP A 822 -0.62 -20.59 -5.75
C TRP A 822 0.01 -20.25 -7.10
N LYS A 823 1.18 -19.59 -7.13
CA LYS A 823 1.95 -19.31 -8.37
C LYS A 823 2.24 -20.61 -9.14
N LYS A 824 2.65 -21.68 -8.44
CA LYS A 824 2.93 -23.01 -9.02
C LYS A 824 1.66 -23.74 -9.50
N SER A 825 0.53 -23.55 -8.82
CA SER A 825 -0.77 -24.13 -9.17
C SER A 825 -1.36 -23.47 -10.41
N LEU A 826 -1.42 -22.13 -10.44
CA LEU A 826 -2.02 -21.34 -11.51
C LEU A 826 -1.19 -21.36 -12.81
N ARG A 827 0.14 -21.52 -12.74
CA ARG A 827 1.03 -21.72 -13.91
C ARG A 827 0.55 -22.82 -14.87
N LYS A 828 -0.24 -23.79 -14.41
CA LYS A 828 -0.81 -24.89 -15.23
C LYS A 828 -1.86 -24.41 -16.25
N TYR A 829 -2.50 -23.27 -16.00
CA TYR A 829 -3.57 -22.68 -16.82
C TYR A 829 -3.05 -21.53 -17.73
N ARG A 830 -1.74 -21.52 -18.01
CA ARG A 830 -1.08 -20.56 -18.92
C ARG A 830 -1.29 -20.85 -20.41
N ARG A 831 -2.24 -21.72 -20.77
CA ARG A 831 -2.46 -22.14 -22.17
C ARG A 831 -3.05 -21.03 -23.04
N ASN A 832 -3.79 -20.10 -22.43
CA ASN A 832 -4.48 -19.04 -23.15
C ASN A 832 -3.55 -17.84 -23.36
N ALA A 833 -3.63 -17.26 -24.55
CA ALA A 833 -3.01 -15.98 -24.85
C ALA A 833 -3.82 -14.87 -24.16
N ARG A 834 -3.17 -14.13 -23.24
CA ARG A 834 -3.75 -12.93 -22.64
C ARG A 834 -3.87 -11.82 -23.70
N ILE A 835 -4.97 -11.07 -23.70
CA ILE A 835 -5.15 -9.93 -24.61
C ILE A 835 -3.97 -8.96 -24.45
N GLY A 836 -3.29 -8.66 -25.55
CA GLY A 836 -2.12 -7.79 -25.57
C GLY A 836 -2.50 -6.32 -25.39
N LEU A 837 -1.59 -5.53 -24.82
CA LEU A 837 -1.79 -4.08 -24.62
C LEU A 837 -2.10 -3.34 -25.94
N ALA A 838 -1.54 -3.80 -27.07
CA ALA A 838 -1.86 -3.28 -28.40
C ALA A 838 -3.34 -3.48 -28.77
N THR A 839 -3.87 -4.71 -28.61
CA THR A 839 -5.29 -5.03 -28.86
C THR A 839 -6.22 -4.28 -27.90
N LEU A 840 -5.83 -4.12 -26.63
CA LEU A 840 -6.58 -3.28 -25.67
C LEU A 840 -6.61 -1.80 -26.13
N THR A 841 -5.49 -1.28 -26.64
CA THR A 841 -5.37 0.10 -27.13
C THR A 841 -6.19 0.33 -28.40
N GLU A 842 -6.19 -0.63 -29.33
CA GLU A 842 -7.00 -0.61 -30.55
C GLU A 842 -8.51 -0.67 -30.25
N ALA A 843 -8.93 -1.60 -29.38
CA ALA A 843 -10.32 -1.72 -28.96
C ALA A 843 -10.79 -0.46 -28.20
N ARG A 844 -9.93 0.12 -27.35
CA ARG A 844 -10.18 1.42 -26.70
C ARG A 844 -10.44 2.52 -27.73
N ALA A 845 -9.61 2.63 -28.78
CA ALA A 845 -9.78 3.65 -29.82
C ALA A 845 -11.14 3.50 -30.51
N ALA A 846 -11.43 2.31 -31.06
CA ALA A 846 -12.71 2.03 -31.72
C ALA A 846 -13.93 2.33 -30.82
N ILE A 847 -13.88 1.95 -29.55
CA ILE A 847 -14.95 2.22 -28.58
C ILE A 847 -15.14 3.71 -28.31
N MET A 848 -14.06 4.50 -28.27
CA MET A 848 -14.15 5.95 -28.05
C MET A 848 -14.59 6.70 -29.31
N ASP A 849 -14.22 6.22 -30.50
CA ASP A 849 -14.67 6.79 -31.77
C ASP A 849 -16.16 6.51 -32.04
N GLU A 850 -16.64 5.29 -31.76
CA GLU A 850 -18.03 4.87 -32.07
C GLU A 850 -19.06 5.21 -30.96
N GLN A 851 -18.64 5.30 -29.68
CA GLN A 851 -19.53 5.62 -28.55
C GLN A 851 -19.14 6.91 -27.78
N GLY A 852 -18.14 7.66 -28.25
CA GLY A 852 -17.76 8.94 -27.66
C GLY A 852 -16.99 8.83 -26.32
N PRO A 853 -17.08 9.85 -25.45
CA PRO A 853 -16.16 10.06 -24.33
C PRO A 853 -16.29 8.99 -23.23
N SER A 854 -15.41 9.07 -22.23
CA SER A 854 -15.47 8.15 -21.09
C SER A 854 -16.78 8.26 -20.30
N TRP A 855 -17.16 7.16 -19.66
CA TRP A 855 -18.27 7.05 -18.71
C TRP A 855 -17.78 7.18 -17.26
N GLU A 856 -16.46 7.21 -17.05
CA GLU A 856 -15.85 7.41 -15.72
C GLU A 856 -16.35 8.72 -15.10
N GLY A 857 -16.95 8.65 -13.92
CA GLY A 857 -17.50 9.82 -13.23
C GLY A 857 -18.82 10.34 -13.83
N ALA A 858 -19.39 9.68 -14.85
CA ALA A 858 -20.66 10.07 -15.45
C ALA A 858 -21.86 9.50 -14.67
N ARG A 859 -22.95 10.28 -14.57
CA ARG A 859 -24.26 9.76 -14.12
C ARG A 859 -24.76 8.71 -15.11
N LEU A 860 -25.24 7.56 -14.62
CA LEU A 860 -25.69 6.47 -15.48
C LEU A 860 -26.82 6.92 -16.45
N MET A 861 -27.76 7.73 -15.96
CA MET A 861 -28.85 8.32 -16.76
C MET A 861 -28.37 9.27 -17.88
N ASN A 862 -27.13 9.76 -17.83
CA ASN A 862 -26.56 10.62 -18.88
C ASN A 862 -25.87 9.81 -19.99
N VAL A 863 -25.50 8.55 -19.73
CA VAL A 863 -24.79 7.68 -20.69
C VAL A 863 -25.66 6.55 -21.26
N ARG A 864 -26.78 6.20 -20.60
CA ARG A 864 -27.80 5.27 -21.13
C ARG A 864 -29.22 5.73 -20.81
N ASN A 865 -30.14 5.43 -21.72
CA ASN A 865 -31.56 5.70 -21.54
C ASN A 865 -32.19 4.70 -20.53
N LEU A 866 -32.57 5.21 -19.36
CA LEU A 866 -33.23 4.43 -18.30
C LEU A 866 -34.75 4.30 -18.52
N ASP A 867 -35.33 5.12 -19.40
CA ASP A 867 -36.74 5.01 -19.81
C ASP A 867 -36.91 4.14 -21.07
N GLN A 868 -35.83 3.51 -21.54
CA GLN A 868 -35.87 2.53 -22.63
C GLN A 868 -36.63 1.25 -22.22
N MET A 869 -37.54 0.81 -23.10
CA MET A 869 -38.28 -0.45 -22.93
C MET A 869 -37.33 -1.65 -22.84
N GLY A 870 -37.66 -2.61 -21.97
CA GLY A 870 -36.81 -3.78 -21.70
C GLY A 870 -35.81 -3.57 -20.55
N ASN A 871 -35.74 -2.38 -19.94
CA ASN A 871 -35.14 -2.25 -18.62
C ASN A 871 -36.00 -2.93 -17.55
N LEU A 872 -35.36 -3.68 -16.64
CA LEU A 872 -36.02 -4.42 -15.55
C LEU A 872 -35.86 -3.69 -14.22
N TYR A 873 -36.98 -3.21 -13.65
CA TYR A 873 -37.01 -2.38 -12.46
C TYR A 873 -37.83 -2.97 -11.30
N VAL A 874 -37.40 -2.66 -10.08
CA VAL A 874 -38.20 -2.68 -8.85
C VAL A 874 -38.54 -1.24 -8.47
N ASP A 875 -39.78 -1.02 -8.02
CA ASP A 875 -40.32 0.27 -7.57
C ASP A 875 -39.70 0.78 -6.25
#